data_AF-A0AAJ0DHR2-F1
#
_entry.id   AF-A0AAJ0DHR2-F1
#
_cell.length_a   1.000
_cell.length_b   1.000
_cell.length_c   1.000
_cell.angle_alpha   90.00
_cell.angle_beta   90.00
_cell.angle_gamma   90.00
#
_symmetry.space_group_name_H-M   'P 1'
#
loop_
_entity.id
_entity.type
_entity.pdbx_description
1 polymer ?
#
loop_
_entity_poly.entity_id
_entity_poly.type
_entity_poly.pdbx_seq_one_letter_code
_entity_poly.pdbx_strand_id
1 'polypeptide(L)'
;MPFWTGQNLTWAVIARVDGHAFSLFGVPTPVSGIIPGSLQSADYTSTRTTFVLSAGVASFVLDFFSPVCPQDYARQSMPFSYLTISASSLDNKAHSIQIYSDVDNSWTGQFGENVQTHWNYDLSASSTQIFGLTPGGTAKFSEVDDMAQWGTAVYCTRPSSSTVHPSLGDLAAMHSSFVANGSLLEDWSWKPGSVVAFSHDLGPVVSAHNVTFTIGYVRDTDVNYMNEPRVGYWHSTVSDIINAASVRALLDFPAADAEGRTLDAAIASGATAAGGRGYNDIVSLSVRQVFGAFDVTIPQDTLDINDIMVFVKEISSNGNANTIDVILPISPILYVLAPEYICLLLEPVMQYLQTGAWSHNYTASTYFTLRWRIHDLGTHYPNATGHNNDVAEQMPVEECGNIIVLAYMYQLTTGNTDWAKSYAPLFKLYADYLVRNGVYPTAQLSSDDGAGPVANQTGLAIKSAIALNAYGRMTGQSRYCDTGRRFADELYDGTVGTDPERTHFTLTQKDDSSWTTAYNLYLDVLLKLDTFPTEAYAMQTNYYSQVRAEAGVALDSRVDWGKTDWMMFAAATAMADGVDNEGVRDMFVGDVHAFLTNGQNTAPFSDNFFVETNGSDVAGVYNTYRARPVVGGHFALMALTGPNQLQGTEGLVMEKIKRSEGWFSRLWVRLAGNQ
;
A
#
# COMPACT_ATOMS: atom_id res chain seq x y z
N MET A 1 -4.51 18.07 -5.78
CA MET A 1 -3.71 16.81 -5.82
C MET A 1 -4.66 15.66 -6.13
N PRO A 2 -4.28 14.61 -6.88
CA PRO A 2 -5.18 13.50 -7.17
C PRO A 2 -5.29 12.50 -6.01
N PHE A 3 -6.49 12.03 -5.68
CA PHE A 3 -6.78 10.84 -4.89
C PHE A 3 -6.79 9.62 -5.82
N TRP A 4 -6.15 8.52 -5.42
CA TRP A 4 -6.06 7.22 -6.10
C TRP A 4 -6.40 7.17 -7.61
N THR A 5 -7.69 7.06 -7.96
CA THR A 5 -8.14 6.87 -9.33
C THR A 5 -8.13 8.16 -10.16
N GLY A 6 -7.91 9.31 -9.54
CA GLY A 6 -7.57 10.59 -10.19
C GLY A 6 -8.37 11.80 -9.69
N GLN A 7 -9.18 11.68 -8.63
CA GLN A 7 -10.07 12.75 -8.15
C GLN A 7 -9.26 13.90 -7.58
N ASN A 8 -9.57 15.14 -7.95
CA ASN A 8 -8.86 16.29 -7.41
C ASN A 8 -9.31 16.64 -5.99
N LEU A 9 -8.37 16.55 -5.04
CA LEU A 9 -8.50 17.07 -3.70
C LEU A 9 -7.91 18.49 -3.61
N THR A 10 -8.68 19.40 -3.01
CA THR A 10 -8.26 20.76 -2.72
C THR A 10 -7.45 20.78 -1.43
N TRP A 11 -6.19 21.19 -1.55
CA TRP A 11 -5.34 21.50 -0.39
C TRP A 11 -4.36 22.58 -0.81
N ALA A 12 -4.56 23.80 -0.32
CA ALA A 12 -3.77 24.95 -0.71
C ALA A 12 -2.84 25.39 0.42
N VAL A 13 -1.67 25.91 0.04
CA VAL A 13 -0.69 26.50 0.95
C VAL A 13 -0.22 27.84 0.38
N ILE A 14 -0.35 28.89 1.17
CA ILE A 14 0.14 30.24 0.85
C ILE A 14 1.02 30.73 2.00
N ALA A 15 2.15 31.34 1.69
CA ALA A 15 2.95 32.06 2.69
C ALA A 15 2.90 33.55 2.41
N ARG A 16 2.97 34.38 3.46
CA ARG A 16 3.13 35.83 3.35
C ARG A 16 4.43 36.23 4.01
N VAL A 17 5.32 36.87 3.25
CA VAL A 17 6.65 37.28 3.69
C VAL A 17 6.76 38.79 3.53
N ASP A 18 6.96 39.49 4.64
CA ASP A 18 7.08 40.96 4.69
C ASP A 18 5.98 41.72 3.93
N GLY A 19 4.75 41.20 3.96
CA GLY A 19 3.63 41.83 3.27
C GLY A 19 3.25 41.21 1.92
N HIS A 20 4.10 40.37 1.34
CA HIS A 20 3.92 39.80 0.01
C HIS A 20 3.50 38.33 0.08
N ALA A 21 2.41 37.97 -0.60
CA ALA A 21 1.87 36.62 -0.58
C ALA A 21 2.46 35.75 -1.71
N PHE A 22 2.73 34.49 -1.40
CA PHE A 22 3.30 33.52 -2.30
C PHE A 22 2.55 32.18 -2.25
N SER A 23 2.18 31.62 -3.39
CA SER A 23 1.62 30.26 -3.45
C SER A 23 2.75 29.23 -3.36
N LEU A 24 2.65 28.32 -2.39
CA LEU A 24 3.64 27.25 -2.19
C LEU A 24 3.15 25.91 -2.72
N PHE A 25 1.84 25.61 -2.61
CA PHE A 25 1.26 24.35 -3.06
C PHE A 25 -0.25 24.51 -3.31
N GLY A 26 -0.78 23.83 -4.32
CA GLY A 26 -2.24 23.65 -4.49
C GLY A 26 -3.06 24.91 -4.78
N VAL A 27 -2.46 25.97 -5.36
CA VAL A 27 -3.16 27.20 -5.76
C VAL A 27 -3.12 27.37 -7.29
N PRO A 28 -3.87 26.56 -8.06
CA PRO A 28 -3.80 26.58 -9.53
C PRO A 28 -4.36 27.88 -10.14
N THR A 29 -5.32 28.52 -9.46
CA THR A 29 -5.95 29.78 -9.88
C THR A 29 -5.79 30.83 -8.77
N PRO A 30 -4.61 31.48 -8.67
CA PRO A 30 -4.36 32.46 -7.62
C PRO A 30 -5.20 33.74 -7.80
N VAL A 31 -5.68 34.30 -6.68
CA VAL A 31 -6.24 35.66 -6.68
C VAL A 31 -5.14 36.70 -6.92
N SER A 32 -5.53 37.93 -7.29
CA SER A 32 -4.58 39.02 -7.51
C SER A 32 -3.70 39.27 -6.29
N GLY A 33 -2.38 39.39 -6.51
CA GLY A 33 -1.39 39.70 -5.46
C GLY A 33 -0.65 38.49 -4.90
N ILE A 34 -1.00 37.26 -5.31
CA ILE A 34 -0.22 36.05 -4.99
C ILE A 34 0.83 35.81 -6.07
N ILE A 35 2.08 35.61 -5.64
CA ILE A 35 3.23 35.34 -6.52
C ILE A 35 3.59 33.84 -6.42
N PRO A 36 3.82 33.11 -7.52
CA PRO A 36 4.31 31.73 -7.43
C PRO A 36 5.65 31.64 -6.71
N GLY A 37 5.75 30.77 -5.70
CA GLY A 37 7.04 30.34 -5.17
C GLY A 37 7.83 29.55 -6.23
N SER A 38 9.15 29.54 -6.11
CA SER A 38 10.02 28.76 -7.00
C SER A 38 10.43 27.46 -6.34
N LEU A 39 10.05 26.33 -6.94
CA LEU A 39 10.51 25.00 -6.54
C LEU A 39 12.03 24.87 -6.76
N GLN A 40 12.73 24.40 -5.74
CA GLN A 40 14.19 24.22 -5.73
C GLN A 40 14.56 22.73 -5.81
N SER A 41 13.85 21.88 -5.07
CA SER A 41 14.04 20.43 -5.09
C SER A 41 12.79 19.68 -4.64
N ALA A 42 12.69 18.42 -5.07
CA ALA A 42 11.73 17.44 -4.59
C ALA A 42 12.48 16.17 -4.17
N ASP A 43 12.06 15.56 -3.07
CA ASP A 43 12.60 14.31 -2.54
C ASP A 43 11.46 13.37 -2.13
N TYR A 44 11.65 12.07 -2.33
CA TYR A 44 10.63 11.05 -2.10
C TYR A 44 11.25 9.90 -1.33
N THR A 45 10.61 9.53 -0.22
CA THR A 45 10.98 8.37 0.59
C THR A 45 9.78 7.44 0.77
N SER A 46 9.97 6.33 1.48
CA SER A 46 8.90 5.38 1.76
C SER A 46 7.69 5.99 2.44
N THR A 47 7.88 6.96 3.32
CA THR A 47 6.81 7.59 4.10
C THR A 47 6.60 9.07 3.79
N ARG A 48 7.45 9.69 2.95
CA ARG A 48 7.49 11.15 2.79
C ARG A 48 7.58 11.63 1.35
N THR A 49 7.10 12.84 1.17
CA THR A 49 7.36 13.65 -0.02
C THR A 49 7.71 15.05 0.44
N THR A 50 8.91 15.52 0.10
CA THR A 50 9.43 16.80 0.55
C THR A 50 9.69 17.73 -0.62
N PHE A 51 9.17 18.95 -0.56
CA PHE A 51 9.45 20.01 -1.52
C PHE A 51 10.17 21.18 -0.83
N VAL A 52 11.25 21.66 -1.44
CA VAL A 52 11.93 22.88 -1.01
C VAL A 52 11.59 23.99 -1.99
N LEU A 53 11.06 25.11 -1.50
CA LEU A 53 10.67 26.27 -2.30
C LEU A 53 11.33 27.54 -1.77
N SER A 54 11.63 28.47 -2.66
CA SER A 54 11.97 29.85 -2.30
C SER A 54 10.79 30.77 -2.62
N ALA A 55 10.46 31.66 -1.69
CA ALA A 55 9.43 32.68 -1.87
C ALA A 55 9.92 34.02 -1.29
N GLY A 56 10.28 34.94 -2.19
CA GLY A 56 10.97 36.18 -1.82
C GLY A 56 12.33 35.91 -1.17
N VAL A 57 12.50 36.40 0.05
CA VAL A 57 13.72 36.25 0.88
C VAL A 57 13.66 35.08 1.86
N ALA A 58 12.64 34.22 1.76
CA ALA A 58 12.45 33.08 2.63
C ALA A 58 12.50 31.74 1.88
N SER A 59 12.95 30.70 2.58
CA SER A 59 12.92 29.30 2.16
C SER A 59 11.82 28.58 2.92
N PHE A 60 11.08 27.74 2.21
CA PHE A 60 10.00 26.90 2.74
C PHE A 60 10.29 25.44 2.40
N VAL A 61 10.19 24.57 3.40
CA VAL A 61 10.19 23.12 3.21
C VAL A 61 8.79 22.61 3.51
N LEU A 62 8.15 21.98 2.54
CA LEU A 62 6.87 21.29 2.68
C LEU A 62 7.15 19.79 2.80
N ASP A 63 7.07 19.23 4.01
CA ASP A 63 7.25 17.82 4.31
C ASP A 63 5.88 17.14 4.49
N PHE A 64 5.43 16.43 3.45
CA PHE A 64 4.24 15.59 3.50
C PHE A 64 4.62 14.23 4.06
N PHE A 65 3.97 13.82 5.15
CA PHE A 65 4.26 12.57 5.85
C PHE A 65 2.98 11.76 6.07
N SER A 66 2.95 10.52 5.57
CA SER A 66 1.93 9.54 5.96
C SER A 66 2.62 8.38 6.68
N PRO A 67 2.37 8.20 8.00
CA PRO A 67 3.00 7.14 8.76
C PRO A 67 2.71 5.75 8.17
N VAL A 68 3.73 4.89 8.18
CA VAL A 68 3.62 3.45 7.96
C VAL A 68 4.32 2.78 9.12
N CYS A 69 3.53 2.10 9.96
CA CYS A 69 3.93 1.65 11.28
C CYS A 69 3.43 0.22 11.52
N PRO A 70 3.85 -0.76 10.70
CA PRO A 70 3.23 -2.09 10.68
C PRO A 70 3.28 -2.81 12.04
N GLN A 71 4.24 -2.49 12.90
CA GLN A 71 4.38 -3.08 14.24
C GLN A 71 3.44 -2.45 15.30
N ASP A 72 2.94 -1.24 15.07
CA ASP A 72 2.04 -0.52 15.97
C ASP A 72 0.66 -0.39 15.31
N TYR A 73 -0.23 -1.36 15.56
CA TYR A 73 -1.57 -1.39 14.96
C TYR A 73 -2.42 -0.16 15.29
N ALA A 74 -2.20 0.48 16.44
CA ALA A 74 -2.90 1.70 16.80
C ALA A 74 -2.43 2.92 16.00
N ARG A 75 -1.14 2.99 15.66
CA ARG A 75 -0.61 4.03 14.76
C ARG A 75 -0.92 3.73 13.30
N GLN A 76 -0.75 2.47 12.87
CA GLN A 76 -1.02 2.05 11.49
C GLN A 76 -2.48 2.24 11.08
N SER A 77 -3.44 1.99 11.98
CA SER A 77 -4.86 2.15 11.69
C SER A 77 -5.35 3.60 11.79
N MET A 78 -4.53 4.51 12.31
CA MET A 78 -4.93 5.90 12.53
C MET A 78 -5.01 6.66 11.18
N PRO A 79 -6.16 7.25 10.80
CA PRO A 79 -6.40 7.72 9.44
C PRO A 79 -5.89 9.16 9.20
N PHE A 80 -4.68 9.49 9.66
CA PHE A 80 -4.12 10.86 9.58
C PHE A 80 -2.81 10.91 8.78
N SER A 81 -2.69 11.94 7.94
CA SER A 81 -1.47 12.35 7.26
C SER A 81 -1.13 13.80 7.61
N TYR A 82 0.16 14.13 7.57
CA TYR A 82 0.69 15.39 8.07
C TYR A 82 1.32 16.20 6.95
N LEU A 83 1.24 17.53 7.08
CA LEU A 83 2.03 18.48 6.33
C LEU A 83 2.77 19.36 7.33
N THR A 84 4.09 19.24 7.38
CA THR A 84 4.94 20.17 8.11
C THR A 84 5.54 21.19 7.15
N ILE A 85 5.36 22.47 7.47
CA ILE A 85 5.95 23.59 6.74
C ILE A 85 7.03 24.21 7.62
N SER A 86 8.28 24.16 7.17
CA SER A 86 9.42 24.82 7.81
C SER A 86 9.78 26.10 7.06
N ALA A 87 9.64 27.25 7.72
CA ALA A 87 10.03 28.55 7.16
C ALA A 87 11.38 29.01 7.72
N SER A 88 12.25 29.58 6.89
CA SER A 88 13.54 30.17 7.30
C SER A 88 13.95 31.34 6.39
N SER A 89 14.81 32.24 6.88
CA SER A 89 15.36 33.33 6.07
C SER A 89 16.51 32.86 5.19
N LEU A 90 16.55 33.33 3.94
CA LEU A 90 17.67 33.12 3.02
C LEU A 90 18.80 34.16 3.19
N ASP A 91 18.50 35.32 3.77
CA ASP A 91 19.47 36.42 3.93
C ASP A 91 19.98 36.59 5.38
N ASN A 92 19.59 35.68 6.27
CA ASN A 92 19.88 35.67 7.71
C ASN A 92 19.34 36.89 8.49
N LYS A 93 18.34 37.60 7.97
CA LYS A 93 17.60 38.64 8.70
C LYS A 93 16.24 38.13 9.15
N ALA A 94 15.67 38.85 10.11
CA ALA A 94 14.34 38.59 10.61
C ALA A 94 13.29 39.09 9.61
N HIS A 95 12.39 38.20 9.18
CA HIS A 95 11.27 38.51 8.29
C HIS A 95 9.95 38.17 8.95
N SER A 96 8.92 38.99 8.72
CA SER A 96 7.58 38.68 9.20
C SER A 96 6.98 37.61 8.29
N ILE A 97 6.70 36.42 8.83
CA ILE A 97 6.16 35.30 8.06
C ILE A 97 4.81 34.85 8.62
N GLN A 98 3.81 34.78 7.75
CA GLN A 98 2.55 34.10 8.01
C GLN A 98 2.41 32.90 7.06
N ILE A 99 1.81 31.81 7.53
CA ILE A 99 1.51 30.61 6.76
C ILE A 99 0.00 30.40 6.76
N TYR A 100 -0.57 30.12 5.60
CA TYR A 100 -1.98 29.85 5.40
C TYR A 100 -2.16 28.48 4.73
N SER A 101 -3.15 27.73 5.17
CA SER A 101 -3.51 26.46 4.54
C SER A 101 -5.01 26.16 4.67
N ASP A 102 -5.61 25.70 3.57
CA ASP A 102 -7.05 25.43 3.46
C ASP A 102 -7.36 24.11 2.76
N VAL A 103 -8.54 23.56 3.07
CA VAL A 103 -9.16 22.40 2.42
C VAL A 103 -10.66 22.60 2.26
N ASP A 104 -11.28 21.87 1.33
CA ASP A 104 -12.72 21.94 1.05
C ASP A 104 -13.42 20.57 1.22
N ASN A 105 -14.68 20.48 0.79
CA ASN A 105 -15.45 19.25 0.88
C ASN A 105 -15.05 18.14 -0.13
N SER A 106 -14.07 18.37 -1.02
CA SER A 106 -13.54 17.32 -1.91
C SER A 106 -13.00 16.10 -1.13
N TRP A 107 -12.56 16.31 0.10
CA TRP A 107 -12.08 15.25 1.01
C TRP A 107 -13.19 14.38 1.60
N THR A 108 -14.47 14.70 1.38
CA THR A 108 -15.60 13.97 1.96
C THR A 108 -16.11 12.81 1.10
N GLY A 109 -15.47 12.55 -0.05
CA GLY A 109 -15.93 11.56 -1.03
C GLY A 109 -17.18 11.99 -1.82
N GLN A 110 -17.89 13.02 -1.38
CA GLN A 110 -18.98 13.65 -2.11
C GLN A 110 -18.56 15.07 -2.51
N PHE A 111 -18.32 15.26 -3.81
CA PHE A 111 -17.78 16.51 -4.35
C PHE A 111 -18.81 17.29 -5.17
N GLY A 112 -18.65 18.61 -5.19
CA GLY A 112 -19.41 19.52 -6.03
C GLY A 112 -20.17 20.60 -5.26
N GLU A 113 -20.50 21.69 -5.97
CA GLU A 113 -21.17 22.86 -5.42
C GLU A 113 -22.56 22.55 -4.83
N ASN A 114 -23.25 21.52 -5.32
CA ASN A 114 -24.58 21.15 -4.84
C ASN A 114 -24.58 20.11 -3.71
N VAL A 115 -23.41 19.67 -3.25
CA VAL A 115 -23.31 18.74 -2.12
C VAL A 115 -23.56 19.51 -0.84
N GLN A 116 -24.58 19.10 -0.08
CA GLN A 116 -24.79 19.60 1.26
C GLN A 116 -23.62 19.13 2.14
N THR A 117 -22.92 20.06 2.78
CA THR A 117 -21.83 19.75 3.70
C THR A 117 -22.15 20.34 5.07
N HIS A 118 -22.07 19.48 6.09
CA HIS A 118 -22.10 19.88 7.48
C HIS A 118 -20.68 20.13 7.95
N TRP A 119 -20.50 21.13 8.81
CA TRP A 119 -19.20 21.45 9.38
C TRP A 119 -19.30 21.70 10.88
N ASN A 120 -18.21 21.45 11.58
CA ASN A 120 -18.00 21.83 12.98
C ASN A 120 -16.59 22.40 13.17
N TYR A 121 -16.45 23.20 14.22
CA TYR A 121 -15.17 23.70 14.69
C TYR A 121 -15.05 23.50 16.20
N ASP A 122 -13.93 22.93 16.63
CA ASP A 122 -13.63 22.66 18.02
C ASP A 122 -12.23 23.16 18.39
N LEU A 123 -12.08 23.66 19.62
CA LEU A 123 -10.80 24.01 20.23
C LEU A 123 -10.58 23.12 21.46
N SER A 124 -9.59 22.22 21.37
CA SER A 124 -9.28 21.31 22.47
C SER A 124 -8.60 22.04 23.65
N ALA A 125 -8.67 21.43 24.84
CA ALA A 125 -7.96 21.93 26.03
C ALA A 125 -6.44 22.01 25.85
N SER A 126 -5.89 21.28 24.88
CA SER A 126 -4.47 21.31 24.51
C SER A 126 -4.17 22.24 23.33
N SER A 127 -5.07 23.18 23.05
CA SER A 127 -4.95 24.18 21.97
C SER A 127 -4.91 23.58 20.57
N THR A 128 -5.51 22.41 20.36
CA THR A 128 -5.70 21.86 19.00
C THR A 128 -6.93 22.49 18.37
N GLN A 129 -6.75 23.09 17.20
CA GLN A 129 -7.81 23.69 16.39
C GLN A 129 -8.29 22.62 15.42
N ILE A 130 -9.59 22.32 15.40
CA ILE A 130 -10.13 21.16 14.68
C ILE A 130 -11.33 21.62 13.84
N PHE A 131 -11.26 21.42 12.53
CA PHE A 131 -12.41 21.46 11.64
C PHE A 131 -12.83 20.04 11.26
N GLY A 132 -14.14 19.80 11.25
CA GLY A 132 -14.73 18.61 10.64
C GLY A 132 -15.66 19.00 9.50
N LEU A 133 -15.60 18.25 8.39
CA LEU A 133 -16.51 18.35 7.25
C LEU A 133 -17.16 16.99 6.99
N THR A 134 -18.49 16.95 7.04
CA THR A 134 -19.29 15.73 6.86
C THR A 134 -20.26 15.91 5.69
N PRO A 135 -20.40 14.94 4.77
CA PRO A 135 -21.36 15.03 3.69
C PRO A 135 -22.81 14.89 4.21
N GLY A 136 -23.76 15.58 3.58
CA GLY A 136 -25.16 15.66 4.01
C GLY A 136 -26.00 14.40 3.75
N GLY A 137 -25.56 13.50 2.87
CA GLY A 137 -26.19 12.21 2.61
C GLY A 137 -25.21 11.07 2.84
N THR A 138 -25.14 10.50 4.03
CA THR A 138 -24.17 9.44 4.33
C THR A 138 -24.72 8.06 3.96
N ALA A 139 -24.04 7.38 3.03
CA ALA A 139 -24.32 5.98 2.71
C ALA A 139 -23.18 5.12 3.28
N LYS A 140 -23.42 4.50 4.44
CA LYS A 140 -22.43 3.64 5.10
C LYS A 140 -22.05 2.47 4.18
N PHE A 141 -20.78 2.08 4.24
CA PHE A 141 -20.22 0.99 3.45
C PHE A 141 -20.44 1.17 1.93
N SER A 142 -20.36 2.40 1.43
CA SER A 142 -20.47 2.69 0.00
C SER A 142 -19.39 3.64 -0.47
N GLU A 143 -18.95 3.46 -1.71
CA GLU A 143 -17.88 4.25 -2.32
C GLU A 143 -18.32 4.79 -3.68
N VAL A 144 -17.74 5.93 -4.07
CA VAL A 144 -17.80 6.46 -5.44
C VAL A 144 -16.36 6.78 -5.83
N ASP A 145 -15.94 6.26 -6.98
CA ASP A 145 -14.58 6.41 -7.49
C ASP A 145 -13.49 6.08 -6.45
N ASP A 146 -13.71 4.99 -5.72
CA ASP A 146 -12.87 4.53 -4.62
C ASP A 146 -12.82 5.40 -3.35
N MET A 147 -13.68 6.41 -3.23
CA MET A 147 -13.83 7.25 -2.02
C MET A 147 -15.07 6.89 -1.21
N ALA A 148 -14.88 6.62 0.08
CA ALA A 148 -15.98 6.36 1.02
C ALA A 148 -16.98 7.53 1.12
N GLN A 149 -18.27 7.21 0.97
CA GLN A 149 -19.38 8.18 0.96
C GLN A 149 -19.93 8.52 2.36
N TRP A 150 -19.28 8.05 3.43
CA TRP A 150 -19.61 8.36 4.82
C TRP A 150 -18.35 8.58 5.64
N GLY A 151 -18.42 9.45 6.64
CA GLY A 151 -17.30 9.84 7.47
C GLY A 151 -17.17 11.36 7.58
N THR A 152 -16.10 11.79 8.21
CA THR A 152 -15.78 13.21 8.44
C THR A 152 -14.35 13.46 7.99
N ALA A 153 -14.16 14.37 7.04
CA ALA A 153 -12.84 14.93 6.77
C ALA A 153 -12.47 15.85 7.92
N VAL A 154 -11.37 15.53 8.61
CA VAL A 154 -10.89 16.25 9.78
C VAL A 154 -9.60 16.97 9.41
N TYR A 155 -9.59 18.28 9.61
CA TYR A 155 -8.42 19.12 9.36
C TYR A 155 -8.04 19.87 10.63
N CYS A 156 -6.82 19.66 11.13
CA CYS A 156 -6.42 20.24 12.40
C CYS A 156 -4.95 20.68 12.47
N THR A 157 -4.67 21.56 13.42
CA THR A 157 -3.34 22.09 13.70
C THR A 157 -3.21 22.56 15.16
N ARG A 158 -2.00 22.88 15.59
CA ARG A 158 -1.68 23.40 16.93
C ARG A 158 -0.72 24.57 16.84
N PRO A 159 -0.82 25.56 17.75
CA PRO A 159 0.21 26.59 17.92
C PRO A 159 1.58 25.96 18.15
N SER A 160 2.58 26.37 17.37
CA SER A 160 3.98 25.93 17.48
C SER A 160 4.88 27.14 17.68
N SER A 161 4.71 27.88 18.78
CA SER A 161 5.27 29.24 18.95
C SER A 161 4.78 30.23 17.89
N SER A 162 3.55 30.02 17.41
CA SER A 162 2.83 30.85 16.44
C SER A 162 1.47 31.25 17.01
N THR A 163 0.87 32.33 16.52
CA THR A 163 -0.55 32.61 16.77
C THR A 163 -1.39 31.99 15.66
N VAL A 164 -2.41 31.20 16.02
CA VAL A 164 -3.25 30.46 15.06
C VAL A 164 -4.63 31.10 14.95
N HIS A 165 -5.06 31.40 13.73
CA HIS A 165 -6.40 31.91 13.45
C HIS A 165 -7.15 30.92 12.53
N PRO A 166 -8.29 30.37 12.97
CA PRO A 166 -9.17 29.52 12.18
C PRO A 166 -10.29 30.35 11.54
N SER A 167 -10.76 29.93 10.36
CA SER A 167 -12.00 30.44 9.79
C SER A 167 -12.52 29.52 8.69
N LEU A 168 -13.73 29.79 8.20
CA LEU A 168 -14.30 29.18 7.02
C LEU A 168 -15.09 30.21 6.20
N GLY A 169 -15.18 29.99 4.90
CA GLY A 169 -15.90 30.86 3.97
C GLY A 169 -15.47 30.65 2.53
N ASP A 170 -15.87 31.57 1.63
CA ASP A 170 -15.52 31.53 0.21
C ASP A 170 -13.99 31.51 -0.01
N LEU A 171 -13.51 30.61 -0.88
CA LEU A 171 -12.09 30.41 -1.18
C LEU A 171 -11.38 31.71 -1.60
N ALA A 172 -11.93 32.41 -2.58
CA ALA A 172 -11.30 33.59 -3.15
C ALA A 172 -11.28 34.75 -2.15
N ALA A 173 -12.34 34.90 -1.35
CA ALA A 173 -12.42 35.89 -0.28
C ALA A 173 -11.41 35.58 0.85
N MET A 174 -11.24 34.30 1.20
CA MET A 174 -10.27 33.87 2.20
C MET A 174 -8.84 34.17 1.76
N HIS A 175 -8.49 33.81 0.52
CA HIS A 175 -7.19 34.13 -0.08
C HIS A 175 -6.96 35.64 -0.14
N SER A 176 -7.95 36.41 -0.57
CA SER A 176 -7.86 37.88 -0.67
C SER A 176 -7.63 38.54 0.69
N SER A 177 -8.31 38.07 1.74
CA SER A 177 -8.09 38.55 3.11
C SER A 177 -6.67 38.24 3.60
N PHE A 178 -6.19 37.01 3.35
CA PHE A 178 -4.85 36.61 3.75
C PHE A 178 -3.77 37.42 3.03
N VAL A 179 -3.93 37.68 1.72
CA VAL A 179 -3.03 38.53 0.94
C VAL A 179 -2.93 39.94 1.54
N ALA A 180 -4.09 40.56 1.81
CA ALA A 180 -4.14 41.93 2.33
C ALA A 180 -3.56 42.04 3.75
N ASN A 181 -3.96 41.14 4.63
CA ASN A 181 -3.84 41.34 6.08
C ASN A 181 -2.90 40.34 6.77
N GLY A 182 -2.55 39.22 6.13
CA GLY A 182 -1.93 38.07 6.80
C GLY A 182 -2.88 37.31 7.73
N SER A 183 -4.19 37.62 7.68
CA SER A 183 -5.24 37.04 8.52
C SER A 183 -6.46 36.61 7.71
N LEU A 184 -7.27 35.73 8.28
CA LEU A 184 -8.46 35.17 7.64
C LEU A 184 -9.67 36.12 7.69
N LEU A 185 -10.61 35.91 6.76
CA LEU A 185 -11.93 36.55 6.77
C LEU A 185 -12.81 35.91 7.86
N GLU A 186 -13.56 36.69 8.65
CA GLU A 186 -14.53 36.18 9.64
C GLU A 186 -15.95 36.00 9.03
N ASP A 187 -16.12 35.07 8.07
CA ASP A 187 -17.43 34.79 7.44
C ASP A 187 -18.22 33.71 8.23
N TRP A 188 -17.55 32.66 8.72
CA TRP A 188 -18.15 31.54 9.50
C TRP A 188 -19.44 30.96 8.88
N SER A 189 -19.62 31.10 7.57
CA SER A 189 -20.78 30.62 6.84
C SER A 189 -20.35 29.69 5.71
N TRP A 190 -20.92 28.48 5.68
CA TRP A 190 -20.65 27.52 4.63
C TRP A 190 -21.60 27.71 3.45
N LYS A 191 -21.03 27.83 2.27
CA LYS A 191 -21.71 27.92 0.97
C LYS A 191 -20.98 26.99 -0.02
N PRO A 192 -21.61 26.63 -1.15
CA PRO A 192 -20.91 25.98 -2.25
C PRO A 192 -19.57 26.67 -2.58
N GLY A 193 -18.47 25.91 -2.67
CA GLY A 193 -17.13 26.46 -2.91
C GLY A 193 -16.43 27.06 -1.68
N SER A 194 -17.00 26.90 -0.47
CA SER A 194 -16.33 27.30 0.77
C SER A 194 -15.20 26.36 1.16
N VAL A 195 -14.24 26.90 1.89
CA VAL A 195 -13.12 26.17 2.50
C VAL A 195 -13.09 26.37 4.00
N VAL A 196 -12.48 25.42 4.71
CA VAL A 196 -12.00 25.64 6.08
C VAL A 196 -10.51 25.93 6.02
N ALA A 197 -10.06 26.91 6.81
CA ALA A 197 -8.69 27.39 6.73
C ALA A 197 -8.10 27.70 8.10
N PHE A 198 -6.78 27.55 8.18
CA PHE A 198 -5.96 28.03 9.28
C PHE A 198 -4.91 29.00 8.76
N SER A 199 -4.60 30.02 9.55
CA SER A 199 -3.39 30.82 9.39
C SER A 199 -2.55 30.81 10.65
N HIS A 200 -1.24 30.74 10.49
CA HIS A 200 -0.23 30.82 11.54
C HIS A 200 0.60 32.08 11.32
N ASP A 201 0.58 33.00 12.29
CA ASP A 201 1.55 34.09 12.33
C ASP A 201 2.77 33.65 13.14
N LEU A 202 3.92 33.54 12.46
CA LEU A 202 5.19 33.16 13.07
C LEU A 202 5.93 34.38 13.65
N GLY A 203 5.50 35.59 13.31
CA GLY A 203 6.22 36.81 13.61
C GLY A 203 7.59 36.84 12.91
N PRO A 204 8.66 37.37 13.55
CA PRO A 204 9.99 37.47 12.96
C PRO A 204 10.71 36.12 12.91
N VAL A 205 10.95 35.59 11.71
CA VAL A 205 11.65 34.33 11.45
C VAL A 205 13.06 34.62 10.91
N VAL A 206 14.07 33.97 11.50
CA VAL A 206 15.46 33.96 11.02
C VAL A 206 15.87 32.52 10.69
N SER A 207 15.84 31.65 11.71
CA SER A 207 16.07 30.21 11.60
C SER A 207 14.78 29.43 11.36
N ALA A 208 14.91 28.15 11.02
CA ALA A 208 13.78 27.26 10.77
C ALA A 208 12.72 27.31 11.89
N HIS A 209 11.47 27.56 11.49
CA HIS A 209 10.29 27.54 12.34
C HIS A 209 9.22 26.68 11.67
N ASN A 210 8.75 25.64 12.38
CA ASN A 210 7.83 24.64 11.84
C ASN A 210 6.38 24.92 12.22
N VAL A 211 5.47 24.69 11.27
CA VAL A 211 4.03 24.54 11.49
C VAL A 211 3.60 23.19 10.96
N THR A 212 2.79 22.45 11.72
CA THR A 212 2.25 21.15 11.29
C THR A 212 0.74 21.21 11.18
N PHE A 213 0.23 20.85 10.01
CA PHE A 213 -1.17 20.55 9.76
C PHE A 213 -1.33 19.04 9.69
N THR A 214 -2.50 18.53 10.06
CA THR A 214 -2.88 17.14 9.83
C THR A 214 -4.27 17.08 9.21
N ILE A 215 -4.44 16.13 8.30
CA ILE A 215 -5.69 15.84 7.62
C ILE A 215 -5.96 14.34 7.67
N GLY A 216 -7.22 13.99 7.88
CA GLY A 216 -7.67 12.60 7.89
C GLY A 216 -9.11 12.46 7.48
N TYR A 217 -9.51 11.24 7.12
CA TYR A 217 -10.90 10.90 6.88
C TYR A 217 -11.34 9.88 7.92
N VAL A 218 -12.13 10.33 8.90
CA VAL A 218 -12.55 9.52 10.04
C VAL A 218 -13.92 8.93 9.76
N ARG A 219 -14.03 7.60 9.78
CA ARG A 219 -15.30 6.90 9.69
C ARG A 219 -15.70 6.36 11.06
N ASP A 220 -16.99 6.33 11.35
CA ASP A 220 -17.52 5.73 12.58
C ASP A 220 -17.62 4.20 12.50
N THR A 221 -17.44 3.66 11.30
CA THR A 221 -17.36 2.24 10.96
C THR A 221 -16.58 2.11 9.65
N ASP A 222 -15.68 1.14 9.56
CA ASP A 222 -14.76 1.02 8.43
C ASP A 222 -15.17 -0.09 7.46
N VAL A 223 -15.44 -1.29 7.99
CA VAL A 223 -15.70 -2.49 7.18
C VAL A 223 -16.95 -3.20 7.67
N ASN A 224 -17.78 -3.64 6.72
CA ASN A 224 -18.92 -4.51 6.99
C ASN A 224 -18.52 -5.97 6.79
N TYR A 225 -18.17 -6.67 7.87
CA TYR A 225 -17.71 -8.06 7.81
C TYR A 225 -18.86 -9.00 8.16
N MET A 226 -19.40 -9.73 7.18
CA MET A 226 -20.54 -10.66 7.36
C MET A 226 -21.76 -10.04 8.09
N ASN A 227 -22.04 -8.75 7.88
CA ASN A 227 -23.08 -7.96 8.58
C ASN A 227 -22.73 -7.55 10.02
N GLU A 228 -21.50 -7.80 10.46
CA GLU A 228 -20.95 -7.33 11.73
C GLU A 228 -19.93 -6.21 11.46
N PRO A 229 -20.26 -4.95 11.84
CA PRO A 229 -19.38 -3.81 11.63
C PRO A 229 -18.04 -3.92 12.37
N ARG A 230 -16.97 -3.50 11.70
CA ARG A 230 -15.63 -3.40 12.27
C ARG A 230 -15.11 -1.97 12.13
N VAL A 231 -14.29 -1.57 13.10
CA VAL A 231 -13.67 -0.24 13.20
C VAL A 231 -12.16 -0.37 13.27
N GLY A 232 -11.45 0.68 12.90
CA GLY A 232 -10.00 0.75 12.95
C GLY A 232 -9.52 0.51 14.37
N TYR A 233 -8.43 -0.24 14.52
CA TYR A 233 -7.87 -0.62 15.81
C TYR A 233 -7.68 0.60 16.74
N TRP A 234 -7.33 1.76 16.17
CA TRP A 234 -7.16 3.03 16.87
C TRP A 234 -8.40 3.49 17.66
N HIS A 235 -9.61 3.04 17.34
CA HIS A 235 -10.83 3.35 18.12
C HIS A 235 -10.69 2.91 19.58
N SER A 236 -9.96 1.82 19.85
CA SER A 236 -9.68 1.35 21.22
C SER A 236 -8.82 2.32 22.04
N THR A 237 -8.18 3.29 21.40
CA THR A 237 -7.18 4.18 22.01
C THR A 237 -7.71 5.57 22.36
N VAL A 238 -8.96 5.87 22.01
CA VAL A 238 -9.57 7.19 22.18
C VAL A 238 -10.99 7.09 22.74
N SER A 239 -11.40 8.12 23.49
CA SER A 239 -12.77 8.23 24.00
C SER A 239 -13.74 8.89 23.01
N ASP A 240 -13.20 9.59 22.01
CA ASP A 240 -13.94 10.33 20.99
C ASP A 240 -13.17 10.29 19.68
N ILE A 241 -13.84 9.88 18.59
CA ILE A 241 -13.18 9.53 17.34
C ILE A 241 -12.75 10.74 16.50
N ILE A 242 -13.23 11.95 16.80
CA ILE A 242 -12.86 13.17 16.08
C ILE A 242 -11.88 14.01 16.89
N ASN A 243 -12.32 14.52 18.04
CA ASN A 243 -11.57 15.45 18.87
C ASN A 243 -10.42 14.78 19.60
N ALA A 244 -10.66 13.64 20.27
CA ALA A 244 -9.57 12.96 20.99
C ALA A 244 -8.59 12.31 20.01
N ALA A 245 -9.05 11.80 18.86
CA ALA A 245 -8.19 11.30 17.78
C ALA A 245 -7.29 12.39 17.19
N SER A 246 -7.85 13.57 16.87
CA SER A 246 -7.08 14.73 16.39
C SER A 246 -6.00 15.16 17.37
N VAL A 247 -6.33 15.23 18.66
CA VAL A 247 -5.38 15.55 19.72
C VAL A 247 -4.28 14.49 19.80
N ARG A 248 -4.67 13.20 19.79
CA ARG A 248 -3.72 12.08 19.84
C ARG A 248 -2.77 12.10 18.65
N ALA A 249 -3.28 12.28 17.43
CA ALA A 249 -2.47 12.31 16.20
C ALA A 249 -1.36 13.38 16.28
N LEU A 250 -1.71 14.61 16.68
CA LEU A 250 -0.73 15.69 16.78
C LEU A 250 0.22 15.57 17.98
N LEU A 251 -0.17 14.89 19.06
CA LEU A 251 0.71 14.61 20.18
C LEU A 251 1.67 13.44 19.89
N ASP A 252 1.23 12.44 19.13
CA ASP A 252 2.02 11.28 18.70
C ASP A 252 2.94 11.61 17.50
N PHE A 253 2.66 12.68 16.75
CA PHE A 253 3.42 13.08 15.55
C PHE A 253 4.95 13.01 15.70
N PRO A 254 5.60 13.51 16.78
CA PRO A 254 7.06 13.40 16.91
C PRO A 254 7.57 11.95 16.97
N ALA A 255 6.80 11.04 17.57
CA ALA A 255 7.16 9.62 17.61
C ALA A 255 6.95 8.96 16.24
N ALA A 256 5.82 9.24 15.59
CA ALA A 256 5.54 8.78 14.23
C ALA A 256 6.60 9.28 13.23
N ASP A 257 7.02 10.55 13.31
CA ASP A 257 8.08 11.13 12.48
C ASP A 257 9.40 10.38 12.63
N ALA A 258 9.82 10.11 13.87
CA ALA A 258 11.05 9.40 14.15
C ALA A 258 11.02 7.94 13.66
N GLU A 259 9.89 7.26 13.83
CA GLU A 259 9.68 5.91 13.30
C GLU A 259 9.73 5.91 11.77
N GLY A 260 8.99 6.81 11.11
CA GLY A 260 8.97 6.94 9.66
C GLY A 260 10.35 7.19 9.05
N ARG A 261 11.16 8.08 9.65
CA ARG A 261 12.55 8.32 9.21
C ARG A 261 13.45 7.10 9.37
N THR A 262 13.23 6.33 10.44
CA THR A 262 13.98 5.07 10.67
C THR A 262 13.61 4.04 9.62
N LEU A 263 12.32 3.89 9.32
CA LEU A 263 11.82 3.00 8.27
C LEU A 263 12.36 3.41 6.90
N ASP A 264 12.25 4.69 6.52
CA ASP A 264 12.75 5.23 5.26
C ASP A 264 14.24 4.90 5.05
N ALA A 265 15.08 5.17 6.06
CA ALA A 265 16.51 4.92 5.96
C ALA A 265 16.83 3.43 5.81
N ALA A 266 16.09 2.57 6.52
CA ALA A 266 16.33 1.14 6.49
C ALA A 266 15.87 0.50 5.17
N ILE A 267 14.73 0.93 4.63
CA ILE A 267 14.25 0.52 3.29
C ILE A 267 15.23 1.00 2.22
N ALA A 268 15.64 2.27 2.25
CA ALA A 268 16.54 2.82 1.24
C ALA A 268 17.90 2.11 1.22
N SER A 269 18.46 1.83 2.39
CA SER A 269 19.71 1.08 2.51
C SER A 269 19.55 -0.37 2.04
N GLY A 270 18.47 -1.05 2.44
CA GLY A 270 18.21 -2.44 2.07
C GLY A 270 17.96 -2.61 0.57
N ALA A 271 17.15 -1.75 -0.02
CA ALA A 271 16.86 -1.76 -1.45
C ALA A 271 18.13 -1.43 -2.27
N THR A 272 18.91 -0.42 -1.86
CA THR A 272 20.16 -0.10 -2.56
C THR A 272 21.15 -1.28 -2.52
N ALA A 273 21.22 -2.01 -1.41
CA ALA A 273 22.06 -3.19 -1.30
C ALA A 273 21.54 -4.37 -2.15
N ALA A 274 20.22 -4.54 -2.28
CA ALA A 274 19.60 -5.64 -2.99
C ALA A 274 19.58 -5.46 -4.53
N GLY A 275 19.41 -4.23 -5.02
CA GLY A 275 19.21 -3.97 -6.46
C GLY A 275 19.70 -2.60 -6.95
N GLY A 276 20.48 -1.88 -6.14
CA GLY A 276 21.03 -0.58 -6.50
C GLY A 276 20.02 0.58 -6.41
N ARG A 277 20.43 1.75 -6.90
CA ARG A 277 19.67 3.00 -6.73
C ARG A 277 18.33 3.01 -7.47
N GLY A 278 18.27 2.47 -8.69
CA GLY A 278 17.01 2.40 -9.45
C GLY A 278 15.98 1.53 -8.75
N TYR A 279 16.42 0.42 -8.16
CA TYR A 279 15.55 -0.43 -7.35
C TYR A 279 15.07 0.25 -6.07
N ASN A 280 15.93 1.02 -5.39
CA ASN A 280 15.53 1.84 -4.25
C ASN A 280 14.38 2.81 -4.59
N ASP A 281 14.46 3.50 -5.73
CA ASP A 281 13.41 4.45 -6.13
C ASP A 281 12.05 3.73 -6.31
N ILE A 282 12.05 2.52 -6.90
CA ILE A 282 10.85 1.68 -7.08
C ILE A 282 10.26 1.26 -5.73
N VAL A 283 11.08 0.66 -4.88
CA VAL A 283 10.66 0.13 -3.57
C VAL A 283 10.15 1.24 -2.67
N SER A 284 10.86 2.39 -2.64
CA SER A 284 10.49 3.54 -1.83
C SER A 284 9.07 4.02 -2.14
N LEU A 285 8.72 4.19 -3.42
CA LEU A 285 7.38 4.68 -3.80
C LEU A 285 6.25 3.67 -3.57
N SER A 286 6.56 2.40 -3.32
CA SER A 286 5.56 1.34 -3.19
C SER A 286 4.94 1.27 -1.78
N VAL A 287 5.67 1.70 -0.74
CA VAL A 287 5.33 1.42 0.66
C VAL A 287 4.00 2.04 1.08
N ARG A 288 3.83 3.35 0.92
CA ARG A 288 2.57 4.04 1.26
C ARG A 288 1.39 3.54 0.44
N GLN A 289 1.61 3.15 -0.80
CA GLN A 289 0.57 2.63 -1.68
C GLN A 289 0.03 1.29 -1.17
N VAL A 290 0.91 0.39 -0.73
CA VAL A 290 0.51 -0.91 -0.14
C VAL A 290 -0.27 -0.68 1.15
N PHE A 291 0.36 -0.02 2.13
CA PHE A 291 -0.22 0.10 3.47
C PHE A 291 -1.43 1.04 3.52
N GLY A 292 -1.54 1.97 2.56
CA GLY A 292 -2.71 2.84 2.41
C GLY A 292 -3.97 2.11 1.90
N ALA A 293 -3.83 0.88 1.41
CA ALA A 293 -4.96 0.05 1.00
C ALA A 293 -5.52 -0.83 2.13
N PHE A 294 -4.95 -0.77 3.34
CA PHE A 294 -5.30 -1.63 4.47
C PHE A 294 -6.15 -0.90 5.52
N ASP A 295 -7.22 -1.55 5.98
CA ASP A 295 -7.87 -1.24 7.25
C ASP A 295 -7.51 -2.31 8.29
N VAL A 296 -6.76 -1.93 9.33
CA VAL A 296 -6.48 -2.80 10.49
C VAL A 296 -7.60 -2.60 11.51
N THR A 297 -8.42 -3.64 11.73
CA THR A 297 -9.71 -3.50 12.40
C THR A 297 -9.92 -4.42 13.60
N ILE A 298 -10.83 -4.01 14.48
CA ILE A 298 -11.37 -4.75 15.62
C ILE A 298 -12.92 -4.72 15.59
N PRO A 299 -13.63 -5.61 16.30
CA PRO A 299 -15.09 -5.58 16.35
C PRO A 299 -15.59 -4.26 16.96
N GLN A 300 -16.58 -3.64 16.31
CA GLN A 300 -17.06 -2.31 16.70
C GLN A 300 -17.79 -2.30 18.05
N ASP A 301 -18.47 -3.39 18.40
CA ASP A 301 -19.32 -3.49 19.59
C ASP A 301 -18.53 -3.70 20.88
N THR A 302 -17.44 -4.47 20.81
CA THR A 302 -16.62 -4.86 21.97
C THR A 302 -15.29 -4.11 22.04
N LEU A 303 -14.78 -3.63 20.90
CA LEU A 303 -13.42 -3.11 20.76
C LEU A 303 -12.35 -4.10 21.27
N ASP A 304 -12.59 -5.41 21.12
CA ASP A 304 -11.61 -6.42 21.52
C ASP A 304 -10.35 -6.35 20.66
N ILE A 305 -9.28 -5.85 21.26
CA ILE A 305 -7.97 -5.67 20.63
C ILE A 305 -7.27 -6.98 20.27
N ASN A 306 -7.80 -8.14 20.66
CA ASN A 306 -7.24 -9.45 20.31
C ASN A 306 -7.92 -10.06 19.07
N ASP A 307 -9.12 -9.60 18.72
CA ASP A 307 -9.81 -9.97 17.49
C ASP A 307 -9.40 -8.98 16.39
N ILE A 308 -8.20 -9.17 15.85
CA ILE A 308 -7.65 -8.29 14.81
C ILE A 308 -7.88 -8.93 13.44
N MET A 309 -8.41 -8.14 12.50
CA MET A 309 -8.49 -8.51 11.09
C MET A 309 -8.01 -7.35 10.25
N VAL A 310 -7.28 -7.65 9.17
CA VAL A 310 -6.88 -6.64 8.19
C VAL A 310 -7.70 -6.85 6.92
N PHE A 311 -8.30 -5.78 6.44
CA PHE A 311 -9.00 -5.77 5.16
C PHE A 311 -8.17 -5.00 4.14
N VAL A 312 -8.07 -5.56 2.92
CA VAL A 312 -7.39 -4.90 1.81
C VAL A 312 -8.38 -4.60 0.70
N LYS A 313 -8.29 -3.39 0.17
CA LYS A 313 -9.07 -2.96 -0.98
C LYS A 313 -8.35 -3.25 -2.30
N GLU A 314 -9.09 -3.78 -3.28
CA GLU A 314 -8.62 -3.90 -4.64
C GLU A 314 -8.88 -2.63 -5.48
N ILE A 315 -7.98 -1.67 -5.37
CA ILE A 315 -8.13 -0.32 -5.95
C ILE A 315 -8.08 -0.35 -7.48
N SER A 316 -8.90 0.46 -8.18
CA SER A 316 -8.88 0.64 -9.65
C SER A 316 -9.08 -0.63 -10.51
N SER A 317 -9.66 -1.68 -9.90
CA SER A 317 -10.02 -2.96 -10.53
C SER A 317 -11.54 -3.16 -10.36
N ASN A 318 -12.01 -4.39 -10.09
CA ASN A 318 -13.40 -4.72 -9.78
C ASN A 318 -13.82 -4.28 -8.35
N GLY A 319 -12.86 -3.86 -7.51
CA GLY A 319 -13.14 -3.24 -6.21
C GLY A 319 -13.37 -4.21 -5.07
N ASN A 320 -13.08 -5.51 -5.22
CA ASN A 320 -13.38 -6.54 -4.25
C ASN A 320 -12.59 -6.37 -2.94
N ALA A 321 -13.05 -7.02 -1.86
CA ALA A 321 -12.42 -6.98 -0.54
C ALA A 321 -11.62 -8.26 -0.25
N ASN A 322 -10.37 -8.14 0.17
CA ASN A 322 -9.48 -9.27 0.49
C ASN A 322 -9.36 -10.29 -0.66
N THR A 323 -9.26 -9.79 -1.89
CA THR A 323 -8.92 -10.58 -3.08
C THR A 323 -7.61 -11.33 -2.85
N ILE A 324 -7.63 -12.66 -2.93
CA ILE A 324 -6.54 -13.51 -2.46
C ILE A 324 -5.35 -13.48 -3.43
N ASP A 325 -5.61 -13.49 -4.73
CA ASP A 325 -4.59 -13.33 -5.76
C ASP A 325 -4.02 -11.90 -5.81
N VAL A 326 -4.62 -10.92 -5.11
CA VAL A 326 -4.02 -9.60 -4.82
C VAL A 326 -3.14 -9.66 -3.56
N ILE A 327 -3.50 -10.44 -2.55
CA ILE A 327 -2.67 -10.64 -1.34
C ILE A 327 -1.34 -11.35 -1.68
N LEU A 328 -1.33 -12.26 -2.65
CA LEU A 328 -0.10 -12.95 -3.07
C LEU A 328 1.00 -11.98 -3.57
N PRO A 329 0.80 -11.11 -4.57
CA PRO A 329 1.82 -10.16 -5.00
C PRO A 329 2.15 -9.11 -3.94
N ILE A 330 1.25 -8.82 -2.99
CA ILE A 330 1.57 -7.99 -1.81
C ILE A 330 2.56 -8.69 -0.87
N SER A 331 2.60 -10.02 -0.84
CA SER A 331 3.33 -10.76 0.20
C SER A 331 4.82 -10.47 0.35
N PRO A 332 5.63 -10.08 -0.67
CA PRO A 332 7.05 -9.80 -0.47
C PRO A 332 7.33 -8.63 0.47
N ILE A 333 6.56 -7.53 0.40
CA ILE A 333 6.71 -6.42 1.36
C ILE A 333 6.29 -6.87 2.77
N LEU A 334 5.27 -7.71 2.91
CA LEU A 334 4.87 -8.27 4.20
C LEU A 334 5.95 -9.21 4.77
N TYR A 335 6.56 -10.03 3.92
CA TYR A 335 7.67 -10.92 4.29
C TYR A 335 8.86 -10.14 4.86
N VAL A 336 9.16 -8.97 4.29
CA VAL A 336 10.28 -8.12 4.72
C VAL A 336 9.92 -7.27 5.95
N LEU A 337 8.71 -6.70 5.98
CA LEU A 337 8.35 -5.64 6.94
C LEU A 337 7.35 -6.07 8.01
N ALA A 338 6.40 -6.96 7.69
CA ALA A 338 5.22 -7.20 8.50
C ALA A 338 4.63 -8.62 8.36
N PRO A 339 5.37 -9.69 8.72
CA PRO A 339 4.91 -11.06 8.42
C PRO A 339 3.56 -11.43 9.03
N GLU A 340 3.21 -10.87 10.20
CA GLU A 340 1.90 -11.08 10.84
C GLU A 340 0.72 -10.64 9.95
N TYR A 341 0.90 -9.66 9.07
CA TYR A 341 -0.19 -9.21 8.17
C TYR A 341 -0.61 -10.29 7.18
N ILE A 342 0.28 -11.23 6.83
CA ILE A 342 -0.08 -12.36 5.95
C ILE A 342 -1.24 -13.15 6.60
N CYS A 343 -1.10 -13.44 7.88
CA CYS A 343 -2.15 -14.11 8.67
C CYS A 343 -3.37 -13.21 8.83
N LEU A 344 -3.20 -11.95 9.21
CA LEU A 344 -4.32 -11.04 9.49
C LEU A 344 -5.17 -10.69 8.26
N LEU A 345 -4.57 -10.68 7.06
CA LEU A 345 -5.27 -10.49 5.79
C LEU A 345 -6.06 -11.74 5.36
N LEU A 346 -5.55 -12.93 5.69
CA LEU A 346 -6.20 -14.20 5.39
C LEU A 346 -7.26 -14.58 6.45
N GLU A 347 -7.11 -14.13 7.68
CA GLU A 347 -8.03 -14.45 8.78
C GLU A 347 -9.51 -14.22 8.45
N PRO A 348 -9.95 -13.05 7.94
CA PRO A 348 -11.36 -12.84 7.59
C PRO A 348 -11.85 -13.81 6.51
N VAL A 349 -10.96 -14.22 5.59
CA VAL A 349 -11.27 -15.19 4.52
C VAL A 349 -11.46 -16.58 5.10
N MET A 350 -10.53 -17.00 5.95
CA MET A 350 -10.52 -18.33 6.54
C MET A 350 -11.70 -18.53 7.51
N GLN A 351 -12.04 -17.52 8.31
CA GLN A 351 -13.23 -17.54 9.15
C GLN A 351 -14.52 -17.61 8.33
N TYR A 352 -14.65 -16.81 7.27
CA TYR A 352 -15.81 -16.86 6.38
C TYR A 352 -15.98 -18.27 5.79
N LEU A 353 -14.91 -18.88 5.29
CA LEU A 353 -14.93 -20.23 4.72
C LEU A 353 -15.32 -21.31 5.75
N GLN A 354 -14.92 -21.16 7.02
CA GLN A 354 -15.32 -22.09 8.09
C GLN A 354 -16.83 -22.08 8.38
N THR A 355 -17.53 -20.98 8.10
CA THR A 355 -18.99 -20.93 8.25
C THR A 355 -19.72 -21.91 7.33
N GLY A 356 -19.08 -22.31 6.22
CA GLY A 356 -19.69 -23.13 5.17
C GLY A 356 -20.79 -22.40 4.38
N ALA A 357 -20.93 -21.07 4.56
CA ALA A 357 -21.93 -20.27 3.87
C ALA A 357 -21.67 -20.18 2.35
N TRP A 358 -20.41 -20.34 1.92
CA TRP A 358 -20.05 -20.57 0.52
C TRP A 358 -20.37 -22.02 0.15
N SER A 359 -21.59 -22.26 -0.34
CA SER A 359 -22.14 -23.60 -0.53
C SER A 359 -21.92 -24.15 -1.96
N HIS A 360 -21.53 -23.27 -2.89
CA HIS A 360 -21.55 -23.42 -4.35
C HIS A 360 -22.19 -24.73 -4.82
N ASN A 361 -23.51 -24.76 -4.79
CA ASN A 361 -24.31 -25.94 -5.05
C ASN A 361 -24.62 -26.08 -6.54
N TYR A 362 -23.59 -26.30 -7.38
CA TYR A 362 -23.82 -26.64 -8.78
C TYR A 362 -24.36 -28.07 -8.87
N THR A 363 -25.67 -28.19 -9.02
CA THR A 363 -26.35 -29.42 -9.44
C THR A 363 -26.14 -29.64 -10.93
N ALA A 364 -24.92 -30.05 -11.32
CA ALA A 364 -24.71 -30.79 -12.56
C ALA A 364 -23.75 -31.94 -12.24
N SER A 365 -24.12 -33.12 -12.73
CA SER A 365 -23.56 -34.42 -12.40
C SER A 365 -22.04 -34.47 -12.27
N THR A 366 -21.62 -35.08 -11.15
CA THR A 366 -20.31 -35.69 -10.85
C THR A 366 -19.11 -34.76 -10.59
N TYR A 367 -18.68 -34.76 -9.32
CA TYR A 367 -17.43 -34.24 -8.70
C TYR A 367 -17.42 -32.81 -8.13
N PHE A 368 -17.52 -32.75 -6.78
CA PHE A 368 -17.12 -31.70 -5.83
C PHE A 368 -17.60 -30.26 -6.10
N THR A 369 -18.57 -29.83 -5.29
CA THR A 369 -18.96 -28.43 -5.10
C THR A 369 -17.74 -27.53 -4.83
N LEU A 370 -17.75 -26.30 -5.37
CA LEU A 370 -16.66 -25.30 -5.26
C LEU A 370 -16.53 -24.66 -3.86
N ARG A 371 -17.10 -25.30 -2.83
CA ARG A 371 -17.41 -24.84 -1.46
C ARG A 371 -16.30 -24.17 -0.65
N TRP A 372 -15.07 -24.12 -1.16
CA TRP A 372 -13.91 -23.66 -0.41
C TRP A 372 -13.00 -22.73 -1.20
N ARG A 373 -13.20 -22.57 -2.52
CA ARG A 373 -12.25 -21.90 -3.43
C ARG A 373 -12.76 -20.50 -3.78
N ILE A 374 -12.81 -19.64 -2.77
CA ILE A 374 -13.27 -18.27 -2.94
C ILE A 374 -12.13 -17.39 -3.42
N HIS A 375 -12.47 -16.37 -4.20
CA HIS A 375 -11.54 -15.37 -4.71
C HIS A 375 -11.39 -14.18 -3.73
N ASP A 376 -12.50 -13.74 -3.13
CA ASP A 376 -12.56 -12.52 -2.30
C ASP A 376 -13.74 -12.59 -1.29
N LEU A 377 -13.92 -11.54 -0.47
CA LEU A 377 -14.98 -11.46 0.55
C LEU A 377 -16.13 -10.54 0.21
N GLY A 378 -16.29 -10.11 -1.03
CA GLY A 378 -17.45 -9.35 -1.45
C GLY A 378 -17.19 -8.53 -2.70
N THR A 379 -18.29 -8.26 -3.42
CA THR A 379 -18.27 -7.64 -4.75
C THR A 379 -17.77 -6.20 -4.77
N HIS A 380 -17.64 -5.53 -3.61
CA HIS A 380 -17.08 -4.19 -3.53
C HIS A 380 -16.67 -3.84 -2.08
N TYR A 381 -15.49 -3.25 -1.91
CA TYR A 381 -15.03 -2.66 -0.67
C TYR A 381 -15.97 -1.53 -0.20
N PRO A 382 -16.22 -1.36 1.11
CA PRO A 382 -15.71 -2.12 2.25
C PRO A 382 -16.66 -3.26 2.68
N ASN A 383 -17.49 -3.80 1.79
CA ASN A 383 -18.41 -4.87 2.14
C ASN A 383 -17.71 -6.22 2.01
N ALA A 384 -17.18 -6.71 3.13
CA ALA A 384 -16.66 -8.06 3.27
C ALA A 384 -17.78 -9.03 3.72
N THR A 385 -18.91 -9.02 3.01
CA THR A 385 -20.13 -9.79 3.37
C THR A 385 -20.08 -11.27 2.98
N GLY A 386 -19.08 -11.66 2.20
CA GLY A 386 -18.97 -12.95 1.55
C GLY A 386 -19.93 -13.11 0.38
N HIS A 387 -19.90 -14.30 -0.24
CA HIS A 387 -20.67 -14.64 -1.43
C HIS A 387 -21.72 -15.72 -1.15
N ASN A 388 -22.57 -15.51 -0.14
CA ASN A 388 -23.61 -16.50 0.26
C ASN A 388 -24.65 -16.79 -0.84
N ASN A 389 -24.61 -16.03 -1.93
CA ASN A 389 -25.38 -16.23 -3.16
C ASN A 389 -24.73 -17.23 -4.13
N ASP A 390 -23.58 -17.82 -3.78
CA ASP A 390 -22.79 -18.73 -4.60
C ASP A 390 -22.26 -18.11 -5.93
N VAL A 391 -22.19 -16.78 -6.03
CA VAL A 391 -21.68 -16.06 -7.19
C VAL A 391 -20.39 -15.34 -6.83
N ALA A 392 -19.26 -15.84 -7.33
CA ALA A 392 -17.95 -15.23 -7.21
C ALA A 392 -17.09 -15.61 -8.42
N GLU A 393 -16.03 -14.84 -8.65
CA GLU A 393 -15.00 -15.15 -9.63
C GLU A 393 -14.34 -16.51 -9.33
N GLN A 394 -14.00 -17.26 -10.39
CA GLN A 394 -13.56 -18.66 -10.27
C GLN A 394 -12.10 -18.82 -10.70
N MET A 395 -11.22 -18.91 -9.70
CA MET A 395 -9.79 -19.18 -9.89
C MET A 395 -9.33 -20.37 -9.03
N PRO A 396 -9.93 -21.56 -9.18
CA PRO A 396 -9.80 -22.61 -8.17
C PRO A 396 -8.37 -23.14 -7.95
N VAL A 397 -7.53 -23.22 -8.98
CA VAL A 397 -6.13 -23.62 -8.84
C VAL A 397 -5.28 -22.49 -8.29
N GLU A 398 -5.52 -21.27 -8.78
CA GLU A 398 -4.87 -20.04 -8.34
C GLU A 398 -5.03 -19.85 -6.82
N GLU A 399 -6.26 -19.85 -6.30
CA GLU A 399 -6.51 -19.57 -4.88
C GLU A 399 -6.12 -20.69 -3.95
N CYS A 400 -6.23 -21.95 -4.39
CA CYS A 400 -5.66 -23.07 -3.64
C CYS A 400 -4.15 -22.90 -3.47
N GLY A 401 -3.47 -22.47 -4.54
CA GLY A 401 -2.04 -22.20 -4.52
C GLY A 401 -1.68 -21.02 -3.62
N ASN A 402 -2.38 -19.90 -3.79
CA ASN A 402 -2.13 -18.66 -3.06
C ASN A 402 -2.27 -18.84 -1.56
N ILE A 403 -3.41 -19.38 -1.09
CA ILE A 403 -3.65 -19.60 0.35
C ILE A 403 -2.56 -20.50 0.96
N ILE A 404 -2.20 -21.59 0.29
CA ILE A 404 -1.20 -22.54 0.81
C ILE A 404 0.18 -21.88 0.89
N VAL A 405 0.60 -21.18 -0.17
CA VAL A 405 1.90 -20.53 -0.23
C VAL A 405 2.00 -19.42 0.81
N LEU A 406 0.97 -18.58 0.94
CA LEU A 406 0.91 -17.52 1.94
C LEU A 406 0.94 -18.08 3.37
N ALA A 407 0.18 -19.15 3.65
CA ALA A 407 0.22 -19.81 4.96
C ALA A 407 1.59 -20.40 5.29
N TYR A 408 2.26 -21.03 4.32
CA TYR A 408 3.61 -21.54 4.52
C TYR A 408 4.62 -20.41 4.69
N MET A 409 4.49 -19.33 3.94
CA MET A 409 5.30 -18.12 4.08
C MET A 409 5.18 -17.53 5.49
N TYR A 410 3.96 -17.40 6.01
CA TYR A 410 3.71 -16.97 7.38
C TYR A 410 4.39 -17.90 8.40
N GLN A 411 4.18 -19.22 8.30
CA GLN A 411 4.78 -20.19 9.21
C GLN A 411 6.31 -20.17 9.16
N LEU A 412 6.90 -20.02 7.97
CA LEU A 412 8.35 -19.96 7.78
C LEU A 412 8.96 -18.72 8.44
N THR A 413 8.29 -17.58 8.35
CA THR A 413 8.79 -16.30 8.84
C THR A 413 8.60 -16.08 10.33
N THR A 414 7.47 -16.52 10.89
CA THR A 414 7.15 -16.29 12.30
C THR A 414 7.44 -17.50 13.19
N GLY A 415 7.55 -18.69 12.60
CA GLY A 415 7.58 -19.95 13.35
C GLY A 415 6.23 -20.34 13.96
N ASN A 416 5.17 -19.53 13.76
CA ASN A 416 3.85 -19.82 14.28
C ASN A 416 3.15 -20.89 13.42
N THR A 417 2.78 -21.99 14.07
CA THR A 417 2.09 -23.12 13.42
C THR A 417 0.62 -23.22 13.83
N ASP A 418 0.19 -22.45 14.83
CA ASP A 418 -1.10 -22.64 15.48
C ASP A 418 -2.24 -22.13 14.59
N TRP A 419 -2.03 -21.00 13.92
CA TRP A 419 -2.99 -20.47 12.95
C TRP A 419 -3.31 -21.49 11.84
N ALA A 420 -2.27 -22.01 11.18
CA ALA A 420 -2.46 -22.97 10.10
C ALA A 420 -3.13 -24.28 10.58
N LYS A 421 -2.84 -24.72 11.82
CA LYS A 421 -3.48 -25.90 12.44
C LYS A 421 -4.97 -25.69 12.67
N SER A 422 -5.40 -24.50 13.08
CA SER A 422 -6.82 -24.17 13.30
C SER A 422 -7.66 -24.33 12.03
N TYR A 423 -7.04 -24.20 10.85
CA TYR A 423 -7.69 -24.37 9.55
C TYR A 423 -7.22 -25.62 8.79
N ALA A 424 -6.58 -26.59 9.45
CA ALA A 424 -5.99 -27.77 8.80
C ALA A 424 -6.95 -28.55 7.87
N PRO A 425 -8.25 -28.74 8.20
CA PRO A 425 -9.19 -29.38 7.28
C PRO A 425 -9.35 -28.64 5.94
N LEU A 426 -9.35 -27.31 5.97
CA LEU A 426 -9.51 -26.46 4.79
C LEU A 426 -8.25 -26.51 3.90
N PHE A 427 -7.06 -26.36 4.50
CA PHE A 427 -5.81 -26.51 3.74
C PHE A 427 -5.66 -27.88 3.09
N LYS A 428 -6.13 -28.94 3.76
CA LYS A 428 -6.12 -30.28 3.17
C LYS A 428 -7.02 -30.36 1.93
N LEU A 429 -8.18 -29.72 1.94
CA LEU A 429 -9.09 -29.69 0.80
C LEU A 429 -8.45 -28.97 -0.40
N TYR A 430 -7.74 -27.87 -0.17
CA TYR A 430 -6.97 -27.17 -1.20
C TYR A 430 -5.86 -28.06 -1.78
N ALA A 431 -5.04 -28.67 -0.92
CA ALA A 431 -3.97 -29.54 -1.38
C ALA A 431 -4.51 -30.74 -2.19
N ASP A 432 -5.58 -31.41 -1.71
CA ASP A 432 -6.21 -32.52 -2.44
C ASP A 432 -6.85 -32.07 -3.76
N TYR A 433 -7.28 -30.81 -3.88
CA TYR A 433 -7.76 -30.25 -5.14
C TYR A 433 -6.62 -30.07 -6.14
N LEU A 434 -5.49 -29.49 -5.70
CA LEU A 434 -4.29 -29.33 -6.52
C LEU A 434 -3.73 -30.68 -6.99
N VAL A 435 -3.72 -31.71 -6.14
CA VAL A 435 -3.31 -33.08 -6.55
C VAL A 435 -4.12 -33.60 -7.74
N ARG A 436 -5.41 -33.25 -7.81
CA ARG A 436 -6.33 -33.78 -8.84
C ARG A 436 -6.38 -32.92 -10.11
N ASN A 437 -6.16 -31.61 -9.99
CA ASN A 437 -6.45 -30.64 -11.05
C ASN A 437 -5.26 -29.72 -11.37
N GLY A 438 -4.12 -29.89 -10.70
CA GLY A 438 -3.01 -28.94 -10.78
C GLY A 438 -2.15 -29.06 -12.03
N VAL A 439 -1.84 -30.26 -12.52
CA VAL A 439 -0.99 -30.41 -13.73
C VAL A 439 -1.69 -29.95 -14.98
N TYR A 440 -2.94 -30.39 -15.17
CA TYR A 440 -3.76 -30.07 -16.35
C TYR A 440 -4.99 -29.28 -15.92
N PRO A 441 -4.81 -27.99 -15.55
CA PRO A 441 -5.92 -27.16 -15.07
C PRO A 441 -6.98 -27.02 -16.16
N THR A 442 -8.25 -27.15 -15.78
CA THR A 442 -9.37 -26.77 -16.67
C THR A 442 -9.32 -25.27 -16.96
N ALA A 443 -9.99 -24.83 -18.03
CA ALA A 443 -10.14 -23.41 -18.34
C ALA A 443 -10.64 -22.64 -17.10
N GLN A 444 -9.83 -21.70 -16.63
CA GLN A 444 -10.09 -20.83 -15.48
C GLN A 444 -9.23 -19.57 -15.59
N LEU A 445 -9.53 -18.58 -14.76
CA LEU A 445 -8.72 -17.39 -14.62
C LEU A 445 -7.51 -17.66 -13.71
N SER A 446 -6.46 -16.86 -13.92
CA SER A 446 -5.31 -16.67 -13.03
C SER A 446 -5.33 -15.24 -12.50
N SER A 447 -4.36 -14.85 -11.65
CA SER A 447 -4.24 -13.46 -11.17
C SER A 447 -4.12 -12.40 -12.28
N ASP A 448 -3.81 -12.83 -13.51
CA ASP A 448 -3.86 -12.02 -14.72
C ASP A 448 -5.18 -12.18 -15.49
N ASP A 449 -6.30 -11.99 -14.78
CA ASP A 449 -7.66 -12.12 -15.29
C ASP A 449 -7.95 -11.23 -16.51
N GLY A 450 -7.32 -10.05 -16.58
CA GLY A 450 -7.40 -9.12 -17.70
C GLY A 450 -6.92 -9.69 -19.05
N ALA A 451 -6.16 -10.79 -19.04
CA ALA A 451 -5.77 -11.51 -20.26
C ALA A 451 -6.74 -12.66 -20.63
N GLY A 452 -7.68 -12.99 -19.75
CA GLY A 452 -8.72 -14.00 -19.94
C GLY A 452 -8.31 -15.44 -19.57
N PRO A 453 -9.30 -16.36 -19.46
CA PRO A 453 -9.09 -17.71 -18.96
C PRO A 453 -8.49 -18.64 -20.03
N VAL A 454 -7.64 -19.57 -19.59
CA VAL A 454 -6.97 -20.54 -20.48
C VAL A 454 -6.96 -21.93 -19.83
N ALA A 455 -7.23 -22.98 -20.63
CA ALA A 455 -7.07 -24.37 -20.19
C ALA A 455 -5.62 -24.82 -20.32
N ASN A 456 -5.17 -25.71 -19.45
CA ASN A 456 -3.79 -26.20 -19.40
C ASN A 456 -2.76 -25.05 -19.33
N GLN A 457 -3.08 -23.99 -18.59
CA GLN A 457 -2.16 -22.87 -18.39
C GLN A 457 -0.96 -23.34 -17.56
N THR A 458 0.25 -23.21 -18.11
CA THR A 458 1.50 -23.67 -17.46
C THR A 458 1.77 -22.93 -16.16
N GLY A 459 1.47 -21.63 -16.09
CA GLY A 459 1.65 -20.82 -14.87
C GLY A 459 0.88 -21.37 -13.66
N LEU A 460 -0.36 -21.81 -13.85
CA LEU A 460 -1.19 -22.45 -12.81
C LEU A 460 -0.65 -23.82 -12.40
N ALA A 461 -0.06 -24.55 -13.35
CA ALA A 461 0.56 -25.84 -13.07
C ALA A 461 1.86 -25.69 -12.27
N ILE A 462 2.69 -24.69 -12.58
CA ILE A 462 3.87 -24.29 -11.79
C ILE A 462 3.44 -23.93 -10.37
N LYS A 463 2.42 -23.07 -10.22
CA LYS A 463 1.87 -22.69 -8.92
C LYS A 463 1.40 -23.92 -8.12
N SER A 464 0.70 -24.84 -8.77
CA SER A 464 0.25 -26.09 -8.14
C SER A 464 1.40 -26.94 -7.61
N ALA A 465 2.47 -27.10 -8.40
CA ALA A 465 3.66 -27.85 -8.00
C ALA A 465 4.29 -27.25 -6.74
N ILE A 466 4.52 -25.93 -6.76
CA ILE A 466 5.15 -25.17 -5.66
C ILE A 466 4.27 -25.22 -4.40
N ALA A 467 2.96 -24.98 -4.54
CA ALA A 467 2.03 -25.01 -3.42
C ALA A 467 1.93 -26.40 -2.79
N LEU A 468 1.92 -27.48 -3.57
CA LEU A 468 1.92 -28.85 -3.03
C LEU A 468 3.21 -29.14 -2.25
N ASN A 469 4.35 -28.67 -2.74
CA ASN A 469 5.61 -28.79 -2.02
C ASN A 469 5.57 -27.99 -0.71
N ALA A 470 5.14 -26.73 -0.76
CA ALA A 470 4.93 -25.87 0.41
C ALA A 470 4.01 -26.52 1.46
N TYR A 471 2.87 -27.07 1.04
CA TYR A 471 1.94 -27.77 1.95
C TYR A 471 2.58 -29.00 2.59
N GLY A 472 3.34 -29.78 1.81
CA GLY A 472 4.06 -30.94 2.32
C GLY A 472 5.12 -30.55 3.37
N ARG A 473 5.86 -29.45 3.16
CA ARG A 473 6.81 -28.89 4.12
C ARG A 473 6.11 -28.33 5.36
N MET A 474 5.06 -27.54 5.16
CA MET A 474 4.26 -26.91 6.22
C MET A 474 3.69 -27.95 7.19
N THR A 475 3.23 -29.09 6.67
CA THR A 475 2.56 -30.16 7.45
C THR A 475 3.43 -31.37 7.77
N GLY A 476 4.64 -31.47 7.22
CA GLY A 476 5.50 -32.66 7.34
C GLY A 476 5.02 -33.88 6.54
N GLN A 477 4.10 -33.72 5.59
CA GLN A 477 3.55 -34.81 4.78
C GLN A 477 4.29 -34.95 3.45
N SER A 478 5.31 -35.82 3.40
CA SER A 478 6.18 -36.00 2.23
C SER A 478 5.44 -36.30 0.93
N ARG A 479 4.30 -37.00 0.98
CA ARG A 479 3.49 -37.33 -0.21
C ARG A 479 3.08 -36.10 -1.05
N TYR A 480 2.87 -34.94 -0.41
CA TYR A 480 2.55 -33.71 -1.15
C TYR A 480 3.81 -33.07 -1.74
N CYS A 481 4.95 -33.10 -1.02
CA CYS A 481 6.26 -32.74 -1.59
C CYS A 481 6.62 -33.59 -2.81
N ASP A 482 6.43 -34.91 -2.73
CA ASP A 482 6.70 -35.84 -3.82
C ASP A 482 5.78 -35.59 -5.02
N THR A 483 4.51 -35.24 -4.75
CA THR A 483 3.57 -34.89 -5.82
C THR A 483 3.93 -33.56 -6.48
N GLY A 484 4.29 -32.54 -5.71
CA GLY A 484 4.74 -31.24 -6.23
C GLY A 484 5.97 -31.37 -7.12
N ARG A 485 7.00 -32.10 -6.66
CA ARG A 485 8.19 -32.38 -7.46
C ARG A 485 7.89 -33.18 -8.73
N ARG A 486 7.02 -34.20 -8.64
CA ARG A 486 6.56 -34.92 -9.84
C ARG A 486 5.87 -34.01 -10.86
N PHE A 487 5.10 -33.01 -10.41
CA PHE A 487 4.47 -32.04 -11.31
C PHE A 487 5.53 -31.16 -11.98
N ALA A 488 6.52 -30.68 -11.22
CA ALA A 488 7.64 -29.92 -11.77
C ALA A 488 8.44 -30.74 -12.79
N ASP A 489 8.74 -32.01 -12.48
CA ASP A 489 9.41 -32.93 -13.40
C ASP A 489 8.61 -33.11 -14.70
N GLU A 490 7.28 -33.29 -14.61
CA GLU A 490 6.41 -33.44 -15.79
C GLU A 490 6.36 -32.16 -16.64
N LEU A 491 6.32 -30.99 -16.00
CA LEU A 491 6.27 -29.70 -16.68
C LEU A 491 7.59 -29.38 -17.39
N TYR A 492 8.73 -29.62 -16.74
CA TYR A 492 10.05 -29.25 -17.24
C TYR A 492 10.77 -30.39 -17.97
N ASP A 493 11.07 -31.50 -17.29
CA ASP A 493 11.79 -32.63 -17.91
C ASP A 493 10.89 -33.47 -18.83
N GLY A 494 9.60 -33.55 -18.50
CA GLY A 494 8.57 -34.14 -19.35
C GLY A 494 8.11 -33.23 -20.49
N THR A 495 8.60 -31.98 -20.56
CA THR A 495 8.30 -30.99 -21.61
C THR A 495 6.81 -30.68 -21.80
N VAL A 496 5.98 -30.92 -20.77
CA VAL A 496 4.54 -30.61 -20.86
C VAL A 496 4.31 -29.09 -20.80
N GLY A 497 5.10 -28.39 -19.99
CA GLY A 497 5.00 -26.94 -19.78
C GLY A 497 5.99 -26.12 -20.61
N THR A 498 6.95 -26.73 -21.30
CA THR A 498 7.96 -26.01 -22.11
C THR A 498 7.78 -26.29 -23.59
N ASP A 499 8.47 -25.52 -24.43
CA ASP A 499 8.70 -25.92 -25.80
C ASP A 499 9.60 -27.19 -25.87
N PRO A 500 9.63 -27.93 -27.01
CA PRO A 500 10.37 -29.18 -27.14
C PRO A 500 11.89 -29.05 -26.93
N GLU A 501 12.44 -27.87 -27.22
CA GLU A 501 13.87 -27.58 -27.04
C GLU A 501 14.21 -27.09 -25.63
N ARG A 502 13.20 -26.88 -24.76
CA ARG A 502 13.34 -26.28 -23.43
C ARG A 502 14.10 -24.96 -23.48
N THR A 503 13.63 -24.07 -24.35
CA THR A 503 14.06 -22.68 -24.41
C THR A 503 13.25 -21.81 -23.45
N HIS A 504 11.98 -22.15 -23.18
CA HIS A 504 11.11 -21.41 -22.26
C HIS A 504 9.89 -22.21 -21.79
N PHE A 505 9.21 -21.72 -20.75
CA PHE A 505 7.86 -22.16 -20.41
C PHE A 505 6.84 -21.55 -21.36
N THR A 506 5.98 -22.41 -21.92
CA THR A 506 4.84 -22.03 -22.76
C THR A 506 3.73 -21.45 -21.90
N LEU A 507 2.88 -20.57 -22.46
CA LEU A 507 1.68 -20.11 -21.76
C LEU A 507 0.68 -21.27 -21.61
N THR A 508 0.42 -21.95 -22.72
CA THR A 508 -0.49 -23.10 -22.80
C THR A 508 0.32 -24.35 -23.08
N GLN A 509 0.14 -25.38 -22.26
CA GLN A 509 0.85 -26.64 -22.44
C GLN A 509 0.64 -27.19 -23.85
N LYS A 510 1.74 -27.60 -24.50
CA LYS A 510 1.79 -28.10 -25.89
C LYS A 510 1.46 -27.07 -26.97
N ASP A 511 1.47 -25.78 -26.64
CA ASP A 511 1.52 -24.70 -27.62
C ASP A 511 2.92 -24.07 -27.63
N ASP A 512 3.80 -24.69 -28.41
CA ASP A 512 5.22 -24.33 -28.56
C ASP A 512 5.44 -22.92 -29.11
N SER A 513 4.39 -22.26 -29.63
CA SER A 513 4.44 -20.87 -30.13
C SER A 513 4.17 -19.84 -29.04
N SER A 514 3.61 -20.28 -27.90
CA SER A 514 3.22 -19.43 -26.79
C SER A 514 4.32 -19.36 -25.74
N TRP A 515 4.36 -18.26 -24.98
CA TRP A 515 5.29 -18.08 -23.87
C TRP A 515 4.64 -17.24 -22.77
N THR A 516 5.17 -17.31 -21.55
CA THR A 516 4.66 -16.54 -20.39
C THR A 516 5.79 -16.03 -19.50
N THR A 517 5.58 -14.90 -18.83
CA THR A 517 6.38 -14.53 -17.67
C THR A 517 6.07 -15.48 -16.53
N ALA A 518 6.91 -16.51 -16.32
CA ALA A 518 6.72 -17.52 -15.29
C ALA A 518 6.98 -17.02 -13.85
N TYR A 519 6.29 -15.95 -13.44
CA TYR A 519 6.47 -15.27 -12.15
C TYR A 519 6.28 -16.17 -10.93
N ASN A 520 5.49 -17.25 -11.05
CA ASN A 520 5.27 -18.19 -9.93
C ASN A 520 6.56 -18.91 -9.47
N LEU A 521 7.59 -19.01 -10.32
CA LEU A 521 8.89 -19.60 -9.96
C LEU A 521 9.56 -18.85 -8.81
N TYR A 522 9.30 -17.54 -8.69
CA TYR A 522 9.81 -16.72 -7.58
C TYR A 522 9.47 -17.31 -6.20
N LEU A 523 8.28 -17.89 -6.05
CA LEU A 523 7.82 -18.45 -4.78
C LEU A 523 8.63 -19.70 -4.39
N ASP A 524 9.11 -20.47 -5.37
CA ASP A 524 10.00 -21.61 -5.14
C ASP A 524 11.37 -21.14 -4.62
N VAL A 525 11.89 -20.06 -5.22
CA VAL A 525 13.17 -19.42 -4.89
C VAL A 525 13.12 -18.77 -3.51
N LEU A 526 12.14 -17.90 -3.26
CA LEU A 526 11.98 -17.19 -1.99
C LEU A 526 11.86 -18.16 -0.81
N LEU A 527 11.05 -19.21 -0.98
CA LEU A 527 10.73 -20.14 0.10
C LEU A 527 11.68 -21.34 0.17
N LYS A 528 12.69 -21.40 -0.72
CA LYS A 528 13.71 -22.45 -0.79
C LYS A 528 13.09 -23.84 -0.78
N LEU A 529 12.08 -24.02 -1.63
CA LEU A 529 11.27 -25.23 -1.66
C LEU A 529 11.94 -26.36 -2.47
N ASP A 530 12.84 -25.99 -3.38
CA ASP A 530 13.53 -26.88 -4.33
C ASP A 530 12.52 -27.73 -5.13
N THR A 531 11.44 -27.11 -5.61
CA THR A 531 10.41 -27.81 -6.39
C THR A 531 10.87 -28.02 -7.83
N PHE A 532 11.42 -26.98 -8.47
CA PHE A 532 11.99 -27.02 -9.81
C PHE A 532 13.52 -27.08 -9.77
N PRO A 533 14.15 -27.73 -10.77
CA PRO A 533 15.60 -27.75 -10.90
C PRO A 533 16.14 -26.36 -11.30
N THR A 534 17.41 -26.09 -10.99
CA THR A 534 18.07 -24.80 -11.27
C THR A 534 18.03 -24.47 -12.77
N GLU A 535 18.13 -25.49 -13.61
CA GLU A 535 18.09 -25.37 -15.06
C GLU A 535 16.75 -24.80 -15.56
N ALA A 536 15.64 -25.03 -14.86
CA ALA A 536 14.35 -24.45 -15.22
C ALA A 536 14.34 -22.92 -14.99
N TYR A 537 14.91 -22.45 -13.88
CA TYR A 537 15.07 -21.01 -13.62
C TYR A 537 16.02 -20.38 -14.64
N ALA A 538 17.16 -21.03 -14.92
CA ALA A 538 18.15 -20.53 -15.87
C ALA A 538 17.59 -20.44 -17.30
N MET A 539 16.87 -21.48 -17.76
CA MET A 539 16.16 -21.50 -19.04
C MET A 539 15.24 -20.29 -19.16
N GLN A 540 14.30 -20.16 -18.23
CA GLN A 540 13.29 -19.11 -18.30
C GLN A 540 13.91 -17.71 -18.20
N THR A 541 14.91 -17.55 -17.34
CA THR A 541 15.62 -16.27 -17.17
C THR A 541 16.33 -15.85 -18.47
N ASN A 542 16.99 -16.78 -19.16
CA ASN A 542 17.68 -16.50 -20.42
C ASN A 542 16.72 -16.09 -21.55
N TYR A 543 15.48 -16.59 -21.52
CA TYR A 543 14.47 -16.30 -22.54
C TYR A 543 14.00 -14.85 -22.51
N TYR A 544 13.91 -14.22 -21.33
CA TYR A 544 13.33 -12.86 -21.20
C TYR A 544 14.02 -11.81 -22.06
N SER A 545 15.35 -11.89 -22.20
CA SER A 545 16.11 -10.97 -23.07
C SER A 545 15.74 -11.07 -24.55
N GLN A 546 15.19 -12.21 -24.99
CA GLN A 546 14.79 -12.48 -26.38
C GLN A 546 13.40 -11.95 -26.70
N VAL A 547 12.54 -11.80 -25.69
CA VAL A 547 11.15 -11.34 -25.82
C VAL A 547 10.91 -9.96 -25.19
N ARG A 548 11.95 -9.30 -24.70
CA ARG A 548 11.87 -7.92 -24.21
C ARG A 548 11.55 -6.97 -25.36
N ALA A 549 10.46 -6.23 -25.21
CA ALA A 549 10.02 -5.16 -26.10
C ALA A 549 10.66 -3.82 -25.71
N GLU A 550 10.12 -2.71 -26.22
CA GLU A 550 10.70 -1.36 -26.09
C GLU A 550 10.86 -0.89 -24.64
N ALA A 551 9.86 -1.13 -23.80
CA ALA A 551 9.83 -0.67 -22.41
C ALA A 551 9.85 -1.83 -21.37
N GLY A 552 9.84 -3.08 -21.81
CA GLY A 552 9.91 -4.23 -20.91
C GLY A 552 9.43 -5.54 -21.54
N VAL A 553 9.20 -6.55 -20.72
CA VAL A 553 8.67 -7.86 -21.14
C VAL A 553 7.15 -7.91 -20.93
N ALA A 554 6.41 -8.32 -21.95
CA ALA A 554 4.96 -8.47 -21.82
C ALA A 554 4.60 -9.58 -20.82
N LEU A 555 3.38 -9.55 -20.28
CA LEU A 555 2.90 -10.58 -19.36
C LEU A 555 3.07 -11.99 -19.96
N ASP A 556 2.59 -12.16 -21.18
CA ASP A 556 2.69 -13.38 -21.96
C ASP A 556 2.47 -13.07 -23.46
N SER A 557 2.60 -14.09 -24.30
CA SER A 557 2.46 -13.99 -25.76
C SER A 557 1.10 -13.47 -26.31
N ARG A 558 0.07 -13.24 -25.46
CA ARG A 558 -1.24 -12.73 -25.88
C ARG A 558 -1.34 -11.21 -25.93
N VAL A 559 -0.45 -10.51 -25.21
CA VAL A 559 -0.62 -9.08 -24.88
C VAL A 559 0.67 -8.28 -25.12
N ASP A 560 0.52 -6.97 -25.25
CA ASP A 560 1.60 -5.98 -25.44
C ASP A 560 1.84 -5.10 -24.18
N TRP A 561 1.27 -5.51 -23.05
CA TRP A 561 1.47 -4.89 -21.75
C TRP A 561 2.10 -5.87 -20.76
N GLY A 562 2.79 -5.31 -19.78
CA GLY A 562 3.46 -6.03 -18.70
C GLY A 562 2.96 -5.59 -17.32
N LYS A 563 3.46 -6.28 -16.29
CA LYS A 563 3.18 -5.94 -14.90
C LYS A 563 4.44 -5.78 -14.07
N THR A 564 4.55 -4.70 -13.31
CA THR A 564 5.79 -4.32 -12.62
C THR A 564 6.11 -5.28 -11.46
N ASP A 565 5.09 -5.79 -10.75
CA ASP A 565 5.21 -6.82 -9.72
C ASP A 565 5.74 -8.14 -10.29
N TRP A 566 5.19 -8.61 -11.41
CA TRP A 566 5.65 -9.84 -12.07
C TRP A 566 7.04 -9.71 -12.68
N MET A 567 7.39 -8.55 -13.22
CA MET A 567 8.76 -8.26 -13.64
C MET A 567 9.74 -8.34 -12.47
N MET A 568 9.36 -7.86 -11.28
CA MET A 568 10.21 -7.98 -10.09
C MET A 568 10.31 -9.42 -9.56
N PHE A 569 9.25 -10.24 -9.72
CA PHE A 569 9.30 -11.67 -9.41
C PHE A 569 10.25 -12.41 -10.39
N ALA A 570 10.19 -12.09 -11.68
CA ALA A 570 11.11 -12.62 -12.68
C ALA A 570 12.56 -12.16 -12.41
N ALA A 571 12.77 -10.90 -12.06
CA ALA A 571 14.07 -10.36 -11.66
C ALA A 571 14.64 -11.11 -10.45
N ALA A 572 13.81 -11.42 -9.45
CA ALA A 572 14.21 -12.19 -8.28
C ALA A 572 14.48 -13.66 -8.59
N THR A 573 13.72 -14.26 -9.52
CA THR A 573 13.98 -15.62 -10.00
C THR A 573 15.35 -15.72 -10.70
N ALA A 574 15.78 -14.66 -11.40
CA ALA A 574 17.12 -14.58 -12.00
C ALA A 574 18.27 -14.61 -10.99
N MET A 575 17.96 -14.43 -9.70
CA MET A 575 18.92 -14.49 -8.59
C MET A 575 18.89 -15.83 -7.84
N ALA A 576 18.18 -16.84 -8.35
CA ALA A 576 18.17 -18.18 -7.76
C ALA A 576 19.58 -18.78 -7.70
N ASP A 577 19.83 -19.58 -6.66
CA ASP A 577 21.13 -20.24 -6.47
C ASP A 577 21.52 -21.05 -7.72
N GLY A 578 22.68 -20.72 -8.31
CA GLY A 578 23.18 -21.38 -9.53
C GLY A 578 22.71 -20.77 -10.86
N VAL A 579 21.87 -19.73 -10.83
CA VAL A 579 21.53 -18.91 -12.00
C VAL A 579 22.46 -17.69 -12.04
N ASP A 580 23.47 -17.71 -12.90
CA ASP A 580 24.41 -16.59 -13.08
C ASP A 580 23.85 -15.57 -14.10
N ASN A 581 22.77 -14.87 -13.74
CA ASN A 581 22.09 -13.95 -14.66
C ASN A 581 21.65 -12.62 -14.03
N GLU A 582 22.60 -11.99 -13.34
CA GLU A 582 22.49 -10.62 -12.83
C GLU A 582 22.07 -9.59 -13.91
N GLY A 583 22.44 -9.82 -15.17
CA GLY A 583 22.06 -8.95 -16.29
C GLY A 583 20.55 -8.90 -16.53
N VAL A 584 19.83 -10.02 -16.38
CA VAL A 584 18.37 -10.05 -16.51
C VAL A 584 17.68 -9.43 -15.31
N ARG A 585 18.23 -9.59 -14.09
CA ARG A 585 17.78 -8.82 -12.92
C ARG A 585 17.86 -7.32 -13.20
N ASP A 586 19.01 -6.83 -13.63
CA ASP A 586 19.23 -5.40 -13.89
C ASP A 586 18.35 -4.87 -15.02
N MET A 587 18.10 -5.70 -16.04
CA MET A 587 17.19 -5.38 -17.13
C MET A 587 15.78 -5.08 -16.61
N PHE A 588 15.18 -5.98 -15.81
CA PHE A 588 13.84 -5.77 -15.25
C PHE A 588 13.78 -4.59 -14.29
N VAL A 589 14.79 -4.42 -13.43
CA VAL A 589 14.88 -3.25 -12.53
C VAL A 589 14.95 -1.96 -13.34
N GLY A 590 15.74 -1.96 -14.41
CA GLY A 590 15.87 -0.83 -15.33
C GLY A 590 14.56 -0.50 -16.05
N ASP A 591 13.82 -1.50 -16.50
CA ASP A 591 12.53 -1.33 -17.20
C ASP A 591 11.47 -0.69 -16.29
N VAL A 592 11.29 -1.22 -15.08
CA VAL A 592 10.33 -0.67 -14.12
C VAL A 592 10.77 0.74 -13.65
N HIS A 593 12.07 0.96 -13.47
CA HIS A 593 12.59 2.29 -13.09
C HIS A 593 12.40 3.31 -14.22
N ALA A 594 12.60 2.91 -15.48
CA ALA A 594 12.36 3.77 -16.64
C ALA A 594 10.86 4.12 -16.77
N PHE A 595 9.97 3.14 -16.62
CA PHE A 595 8.53 3.36 -16.59
C PHE A 595 8.12 4.38 -15.51
N LEU A 596 8.68 4.22 -14.30
CA LEU A 596 8.41 5.09 -13.17
C LEU A 596 8.90 6.54 -13.38
N THR A 597 10.01 6.73 -14.09
CA THR A 597 10.71 8.03 -14.16
C THR A 597 10.61 8.74 -15.51
N ASN A 598 9.90 8.18 -16.49
CA ASN A 598 9.82 8.73 -17.85
C ASN A 598 9.04 10.06 -17.97
N GLY A 599 8.31 10.48 -16.94
CA GLY A 599 7.51 11.71 -16.93
C GLY A 599 6.27 11.70 -17.83
N GLN A 600 5.85 10.52 -18.31
CA GLN A 600 4.69 10.34 -19.19
C GLN A 600 3.41 9.98 -18.42
N ASN A 601 3.54 9.53 -17.17
CA ASN A 601 2.46 8.97 -16.36
C ASN A 601 1.96 9.97 -15.31
N THR A 602 0.65 10.20 -15.27
CA THR A 602 -0.01 11.07 -14.28
C THR A 602 -0.80 10.32 -13.22
N ALA A 603 -0.98 9.01 -13.40
CA ALA A 603 -1.62 8.15 -12.41
C ALA A 603 -0.66 7.86 -11.23
N PRO A 604 -1.16 7.63 -10.00
CA PRO A 604 -0.36 7.02 -8.95
C PRO A 604 0.21 5.68 -9.42
N PHE A 605 1.36 5.27 -8.85
CA PHE A 605 2.22 4.21 -9.40
C PHE A 605 1.41 2.99 -9.82
N SER A 606 1.29 2.83 -11.15
CA SER A 606 0.57 1.72 -11.76
C SER A 606 1.42 0.46 -11.75
N ASP A 607 0.78 -0.69 -11.55
CA ASP A 607 1.38 -2.01 -11.75
C ASP A 607 1.29 -2.48 -13.20
N ASN A 608 0.61 -1.77 -14.09
CA ASN A 608 0.26 -2.25 -15.43
C ASN A 608 0.51 -1.20 -16.52
N PHE A 609 1.35 -1.54 -17.49
CA PHE A 609 1.82 -0.59 -18.51
C PHE A 609 2.11 -1.27 -19.85
N PHE A 610 2.00 -0.52 -20.93
CA PHE A 610 2.36 -1.01 -22.27
C PHE A 610 3.88 -1.15 -22.39
N VAL A 611 4.33 -2.32 -22.80
CA VAL A 611 5.77 -2.59 -23.01
C VAL A 611 6.19 -2.35 -24.46
N GLU A 612 5.24 -2.28 -25.38
CA GLU A 612 5.44 -2.05 -26.81
C GLU A 612 4.47 -0.98 -27.31
N THR A 613 4.92 -0.15 -28.27
CA THR A 613 4.01 0.75 -28.99
C THR A 613 3.25 -0.01 -30.07
N ASN A 614 1.92 -0.03 -29.93
CA ASN A 614 1.04 -0.69 -30.88
C ASN A 614 -0.24 0.13 -31.08
N GLY A 615 -0.41 0.71 -32.28
CA GLY A 615 -1.57 1.55 -32.58
C GLY A 615 -1.64 2.81 -31.71
N SER A 616 -2.65 2.88 -30.84
CA SER A 616 -2.83 3.98 -29.87
C SER A 616 -2.02 3.82 -28.59
N ASP A 617 -1.51 2.62 -28.35
CA ASP A 617 -0.86 2.25 -27.11
C ASP A 617 0.62 2.62 -27.20
N VAL A 618 1.15 3.23 -26.14
CA VAL A 618 2.48 3.84 -26.13
C VAL A 618 3.34 3.16 -25.07
N ALA A 619 4.48 2.61 -25.49
CA ALA A 619 5.43 1.98 -24.59
C ALA A 619 5.82 2.92 -23.44
N GLY A 620 5.80 2.41 -22.21
CA GLY A 620 6.09 3.18 -21.00
C GLY A 620 4.93 4.02 -20.47
N VAL A 621 3.74 3.95 -21.07
CA VAL A 621 2.53 4.59 -20.54
C VAL A 621 1.70 3.55 -19.80
N TYR A 622 1.17 3.93 -18.63
CA TYR A 622 0.28 3.08 -17.85
C TYR A 622 -0.95 2.70 -18.68
N ASN A 623 -1.44 1.48 -18.50
CA ASN A 623 -2.63 0.99 -19.19
C ASN A 623 -3.88 1.29 -18.33
N THR A 624 -4.34 0.36 -17.52
CA THR A 624 -5.65 0.49 -16.85
C THR A 624 -5.52 0.77 -15.36
N TYR A 625 -4.72 -0.03 -14.65
CA TYR A 625 -4.67 -0.02 -13.19
C TYR A 625 -3.89 1.17 -12.62
N ARG A 626 -4.26 1.61 -11.41
CA ARG A 626 -3.71 2.77 -10.69
C ARG A 626 -3.70 2.49 -9.20
N ALA A 627 -2.62 2.85 -8.51
CA ALA A 627 -2.57 2.78 -7.05
C ALA A 627 -2.82 1.38 -6.43
N ARG A 628 -2.75 0.28 -7.20
CA ARG A 628 -3.02 -1.07 -6.66
C ARG A 628 -1.98 -1.46 -5.61
N PRO A 629 -2.37 -2.14 -4.51
CA PRO A 629 -1.42 -2.57 -3.50
C PRO A 629 -0.47 -3.68 -3.97
N VAL A 630 -0.71 -4.31 -5.12
CA VAL A 630 0.15 -5.38 -5.69
C VAL A 630 1.60 -4.93 -5.93
N VAL A 631 1.88 -3.61 -5.97
CA VAL A 631 3.24 -3.05 -5.98
C VAL A 631 4.08 -3.44 -4.75
N GLY A 632 3.47 -4.03 -3.72
CA GLY A 632 4.19 -4.75 -2.68
C GLY A 632 5.14 -5.82 -3.23
N GLY A 633 4.86 -6.33 -4.43
CA GLY A 633 5.70 -7.28 -5.16
C GLY A 633 7.06 -6.72 -5.56
N HIS A 634 7.20 -5.38 -5.60
CA HIS A 634 8.49 -4.74 -5.85
C HIS A 634 9.53 -5.08 -4.78
N PHE A 635 9.15 -5.53 -3.59
CA PHE A 635 10.09 -6.00 -2.56
C PHE A 635 10.73 -7.37 -2.85
N ALA A 636 10.46 -7.99 -4.00
CA ALA A 636 10.93 -9.34 -4.32
C ALA A 636 12.45 -9.56 -4.13
N LEU A 637 13.31 -8.65 -4.62
CA LEU A 637 14.77 -8.76 -4.43
C LEU A 637 15.17 -8.57 -2.97
N MET A 638 14.56 -7.61 -2.25
CA MET A 638 14.82 -7.44 -0.83
C MET A 638 14.41 -8.68 -0.03
N ALA A 639 13.30 -9.32 -0.37
CA ALA A 639 12.79 -10.51 0.32
C ALA A 639 13.78 -11.69 0.26
N LEU A 640 14.58 -11.82 -0.82
CA LEU A 640 15.63 -12.84 -0.93
C LEU A 640 16.76 -12.68 0.10
N THR A 641 16.94 -11.47 0.66
CA THR A 641 17.94 -11.24 1.72
C THR A 641 17.54 -11.84 3.07
N GLY A 642 16.28 -12.26 3.21
CA GLY A 642 15.71 -12.94 4.37
C GLY A 642 14.52 -12.21 4.96
N PRO A 643 13.72 -12.87 5.82
CA PRO A 643 12.51 -12.28 6.38
C PRO A 643 12.85 -11.25 7.45
N ASN A 644 11.88 -10.34 7.67
CA ASN A 644 11.84 -9.53 8.88
C ASN A 644 13.08 -8.65 9.13
N GLN A 645 13.70 -8.14 8.05
CA GLN A 645 14.97 -7.41 8.10
C GLN A 645 14.91 -6.13 8.95
N LEU A 646 13.72 -5.61 9.24
CA LEU A 646 13.53 -4.32 9.92
C LEU A 646 12.96 -4.40 11.35
N GLN A 647 12.51 -5.55 11.87
CA GLN A 647 12.12 -5.64 13.29
C GLN A 647 13.31 -5.52 14.26
N GLY A 648 14.56 -5.68 13.77
CA GLY A 648 15.78 -5.59 14.57
C GLY A 648 16.23 -4.16 14.92
N THR A 649 15.69 -3.12 14.30
CA THR A 649 16.10 -1.73 14.59
C THR A 649 15.59 -1.21 15.94
N GLU A 650 14.51 -1.79 16.49
CA GLU A 650 14.12 -1.53 17.88
C GLU A 650 15.14 -2.09 18.87
N GLY A 651 15.79 -3.21 18.56
CA GLY A 651 16.83 -3.79 19.41
C GLY A 651 18.02 -2.86 19.59
N LEU A 652 18.45 -2.18 18.53
CA LEU A 652 19.58 -1.24 18.56
C LEU A 652 19.22 0.11 19.24
N VAL A 653 17.97 0.55 19.13
CA VAL A 653 17.48 1.77 19.79
C VAL A 653 17.21 1.49 21.27
N MET A 654 16.59 0.37 21.62
CA MET A 654 16.34 -0.03 23.01
C MET A 654 17.62 -0.43 23.75
N GLU A 655 18.63 -1.00 23.08
CA GLU A 655 19.94 -1.24 23.72
C GLU A 655 20.70 0.07 23.95
N LYS A 656 20.55 1.08 23.08
CA LYS A 656 21.09 2.44 23.31
C LYS A 656 20.32 3.18 24.41
N ILE A 657 18.99 3.05 24.47
CA ILE A 657 18.16 3.64 25.54
C ILE A 657 18.49 2.97 26.89
N LYS A 658 18.56 1.63 26.96
CA LYS A 658 18.98 0.91 28.18
C LYS A 658 20.41 1.25 28.61
N ARG A 659 21.34 1.49 27.67
CA ARG A 659 22.69 1.97 28.00
C ARG A 659 22.69 3.43 28.49
N SER A 660 21.75 4.26 28.04
CA SER A 660 21.60 5.65 28.51
C SER A 660 20.90 5.75 29.89
N GLU A 661 19.92 4.89 30.17
CA GLU A 661 19.28 4.77 31.49
C GLU A 661 20.23 4.19 32.56
N GLY A 662 21.15 3.31 32.14
CA GLY A 662 22.27 2.86 32.97
C GLY A 662 23.26 3.96 33.35
N TRP A 663 23.30 5.07 32.60
CA TRP A 663 24.14 6.23 32.88
C TRP A 663 23.46 7.20 33.87
N PHE A 664 22.15 7.43 33.73
CA PHE A 664 21.37 8.27 34.64
C PHE A 664 21.22 7.64 36.04
N SER A 665 21.07 6.31 36.15
CA SER A 665 21.01 5.62 37.45
C SER A 665 22.35 5.66 38.21
N ARG A 666 23.50 5.67 37.51
CA ARG A 666 24.83 5.79 38.13
C ARG A 666 25.18 7.22 38.58
N LEU A 667 24.56 8.24 37.97
CA LEU A 667 24.75 9.64 38.36
C LEU A 667 24.00 9.98 39.67
N TRP A 668 22.83 9.40 39.89
CA TRP A 668 22.05 9.60 41.12
C TRP A 668 22.63 8.90 42.36
N VAL A 669 23.24 7.72 42.19
CA VAL A 669 23.90 7.01 43.31
C VAL A 669 25.19 7.69 43.77
N ARG A 670 25.85 8.49 42.90
CA ARG A 670 27.05 9.27 43.28
C ARG A 670 26.74 10.62 43.91
N LEU A 671 25.56 11.19 43.71
CA LEU A 671 25.16 12.49 44.28
C LEU A 671 24.43 12.36 45.63
N ALA A 672 23.91 11.17 45.97
CA ALA A 672 23.29 10.89 47.27
C ALA A 672 24.27 10.38 48.36
N GLY A 673 25.56 10.25 48.06
CA GLY A 673 26.59 9.73 48.97
C GLY A 673 27.52 10.78 49.60
N ASN A 674 27.23 12.08 49.44
CA ASN A 674 28.03 13.18 49.99
C ASN A 674 27.13 14.25 50.66
N GLN A 675 26.28 13.81 51.60
CA GLN A 675 25.78 14.65 52.68
C GLN A 675 26.09 14.00 54.03
#